data_AF-R6QP72-F1
#
_entry.id   AF-R6QP72-F1
#
_cell.length_a   1.000
_cell.length_b   1.000
_cell.length_c   1.000
_cell.angle_alpha   90.00
_cell.angle_beta   90.00
_cell.angle_gamma   90.00
#
_symmetry.space_group_name_H-M   'P 1'
#
loop_
_entity.id
_entity.type
_entity.pdbx_description
1 polymer ?
#
loop_
_entity_poly.entity_id
_entity_poly.type
_entity_poly.pdbx_seq_one_letter_code
_entity_poly.pdbx_strand_id
1 'polypeptide(L)'
;MKTSKRKRWLSLLLAVIMTIGILPLSMSSASAKNDGSNEISTSDKEVQATACNEEAQVVTAVYPELRKLIEGKVITPGFRYKFYSDGSVHKIRISLQEKNYYENTTLVESLKKEKNLDRYVAYSSGILLYWTRYEDDFFDFSELSGWPLTLILFDNQKYSAIYAPGVDLKIRVTDDVNVTFRHSTRYKNKTGFCPKEGATGAVIDLAKSEGNLGSSGSFELCGYGSLRIITTQSPQKTSPDYAIVAKSTVIGEDAGLAISCGNKYRNVVSLIPTVALTIDTTNNIYLAIHNPIANAAAWGCHMNNLKILNAKKISVGVDRGMDKLIIFGNNGETDPVKVFKYYKNNGKIGSEWYARGNTDSEGNYSFTIDHSNDVPRLRYSLNNQILQKGKLVEGLEAGLGYEISADATYVPQWMQKLKDAGRLEFYFFIRLREPGTGKYEAAYLDDFYVDRTGRHTIEFVWICMPANDPDRNIFDSTRQLKDCELFSMNYLYYDVSYYEVLMENSVSGTRYIWNIKFQQDGGEFTEATKDNHRISFQTDTLSKCYTRSQHDIPSEWYYNSGSDTYTMGFWVYARHGYQFAGQVESVSGTVSVNVEHTEVSYKDVNDSNDSIYIELVAKRKLTEVRGTLKEFRLGGNTWYTEIVSDASSKYKFKNTVVYEAIGTYGVEISIMKEDELYYVYFDIDPGYGYYLTDNTPIKVTLPEGYRANGMFDKAVTYNVIYKGDWYSYSPIIQKYRIENVLEANCEGKEYGINIDIKEPVLGDRPAANVGYAAPTRIPANTKVVSMQWLGPDGKPMGTYDKFEVGKWYTIDLKIAFEGATEHGHVYPKNNRDFVVNNKSANAWLNNMDDEDGFIWQLYDSYKVEDPNARGSVTGTVTSFNSNTDTVTVQLFKSGSSTAAYSTSVKGNSARYTISGIASGTYTMKVSKKNHVTREYAITVGNQSVTQNVKIHLKGDINGDGKVNTSDVGRANAHARGTSVLKGNEFICADINGDGRINTSDVGKINAHARGKDLLW
;
A
#
# COMPACT_ATOMS: atom_id res chain seq x y z
N MET A 1 -10.64 42.72 -20.85
CA MET A 1 -9.75 43.43 -19.90
C MET A 1 -10.13 43.09 -18.47
N LYS A 2 -9.12 42.69 -17.66
CA LYS A 2 -8.82 43.14 -16.28
C LYS A 2 -9.98 43.20 -15.25
N THR A 3 -10.11 42.24 -14.31
CA THR A 3 -9.48 42.18 -12.96
C THR A 3 -9.90 43.32 -12.00
N SER A 4 -10.21 43.13 -10.70
CA SER A 4 -9.66 42.13 -9.76
C SER A 4 -10.51 41.81 -8.49
N LYS A 5 -10.28 40.61 -7.95
CA LYS A 5 -10.14 40.22 -6.52
C LYS A 5 -10.68 41.15 -5.40
N ARG A 6 -11.73 40.70 -4.68
CA ARG A 6 -11.76 40.38 -3.22
C ARG A 6 -13.17 39.92 -2.79
N LYS A 7 -13.29 39.21 -1.65
CA LYS A 7 -14.53 38.60 -1.09
C LYS A 7 -15.06 37.30 -1.73
N ARG A 8 -14.18 36.42 -2.23
CA ARG A 8 -14.25 35.01 -1.80
C ARG A 8 -13.56 34.98 -0.43
N TRP A 9 -14.29 34.69 0.65
CA TRP A 9 -13.80 34.23 1.98
C TRP A 9 -14.97 34.10 3.02
N LEU A 10 -16.21 33.87 2.56
CA LEU A 10 -17.37 33.67 3.45
C LEU A 10 -18.34 32.59 2.93
N SER A 11 -17.81 31.60 2.21
CA SER A 11 -18.59 30.53 1.56
C SER A 11 -18.03 29.13 1.81
N LEU A 12 -17.03 29.00 2.69
CA LEU A 12 -16.41 27.71 3.05
C LEU A 12 -16.77 27.24 4.47
N LEU A 13 -17.51 28.02 5.26
CA LEU A 13 -17.86 27.69 6.65
C LEU A 13 -19.23 26.97 6.80
N LEU A 14 -20.02 26.85 5.73
CA LEU A 14 -21.30 26.13 5.74
C LEU A 14 -21.32 24.83 4.91
N ALA A 15 -20.22 24.49 4.22
CA ALA A 15 -20.13 23.31 3.37
C ALA A 15 -19.27 22.17 3.96
N VAL A 16 -18.77 22.32 5.20
CA VAL A 16 -17.90 21.34 5.89
C VAL A 16 -18.59 20.70 7.11
N ILE A 17 -19.80 21.14 7.48
CA ILE A 17 -20.55 20.68 8.67
C ILE A 17 -21.50 19.50 8.34
N MET A 18 -21.54 19.00 7.10
CA MET A 18 -22.45 17.92 6.67
C MET A 18 -21.78 16.60 6.24
N THR A 19 -20.47 16.42 6.49
CA THR A 19 -19.73 15.23 5.98
C THR A 19 -18.74 14.59 6.96
N ILE A 20 -18.85 14.84 8.28
CA ILE A 20 -18.16 14.03 9.30
C ILE A 20 -19.11 13.65 10.44
N GLY A 21 -19.55 12.39 10.39
CA GLY A 21 -20.04 11.58 11.50
C GLY A 21 -19.95 10.14 10.99
N ILE A 22 -19.23 9.22 11.61
CA ILE A 22 -19.06 8.99 13.06
C ILE A 22 -17.59 8.66 13.38
N LEU A 23 -17.08 9.19 14.49
CA LEU A 23 -15.98 8.61 15.27
C LEU A 23 -16.47 8.49 16.72
N PRO A 24 -16.14 7.42 17.47
CA PRO A 24 -16.56 7.28 18.86
C PRO A 24 -15.85 8.32 19.73
N LEU A 25 -16.63 9.06 20.53
CA LEU A 25 -16.11 10.04 21.49
C LEU A 25 -15.47 9.33 22.68
N SER A 26 -14.15 9.12 22.62
CA SER A 26 -13.35 9.01 23.85
C SER A 26 -13.19 10.42 24.46
N MET A 27 -13.60 10.58 25.71
CA MET A 27 -13.46 11.86 26.42
C MET A 27 -12.02 12.04 26.89
N SER A 28 -11.29 13.00 26.30
CA SER A 28 -10.07 13.55 26.88
C SER A 28 -10.37 14.87 27.59
N SER A 29 -9.99 14.97 28.87
CA SER A 29 -10.11 16.18 29.68
C SER A 29 -8.94 17.14 29.38
N ALA A 30 -9.22 18.45 29.43
CA ALA A 30 -8.23 19.49 29.17
C ALA A 30 -7.16 19.55 30.28
N SER A 31 -5.89 19.71 29.91
CA SER A 31 -4.80 19.93 30.86
C SER A 31 -4.62 21.42 31.20
N ALA A 32 -4.25 21.69 32.45
CA ALA A 32 -3.72 22.97 32.90
C ALA A 32 -2.21 22.79 33.17
N LYS A 33 -1.42 23.85 32.92
CA LYS A 33 0.02 23.87 33.21
C LYS A 33 0.29 23.94 34.71
N ASN A 34 1.38 23.31 35.16
CA ASN A 34 2.36 23.92 36.05
C ASN A 34 3.65 23.06 36.16
N ASP A 35 4.71 23.52 35.52
CA ASP A 35 5.92 24.05 36.17
C ASP A 35 6.54 23.27 37.37
N GLY A 36 7.71 22.65 37.13
CA GLY A 36 8.90 22.96 37.95
C GLY A 36 9.38 22.02 39.08
N SER A 37 10.40 21.22 38.75
CA SER A 37 11.66 21.00 39.52
C SER A 37 11.76 19.99 40.70
N ASN A 38 12.93 19.33 40.73
CA ASN A 38 13.67 18.71 41.84
C ASN A 38 13.13 17.42 42.52
N GLU A 39 13.97 16.49 43.01
CA GLU A 39 15.33 16.07 42.61
C GLU A 39 15.64 14.66 43.20
N ILE A 40 16.72 14.04 42.75
CA ILE A 40 17.15 12.64 42.95
C ILE A 40 17.47 12.26 44.42
N SER A 41 17.14 11.03 44.85
CA SER A 41 18.04 10.21 45.71
C SER A 41 17.81 8.71 45.56
N THR A 42 18.89 7.94 45.38
CA THR A 42 18.90 6.49 45.03
C THR A 42 19.33 5.58 46.18
N SER A 43 18.77 4.37 46.27
CA SER A 43 19.51 3.14 46.63
C SER A 43 18.70 1.85 46.42
N ASP A 44 19.23 0.92 45.62
CA ASP A 44 19.39 -0.54 45.85
C ASP A 44 18.35 -1.27 46.76
N LYS A 45 17.73 -2.42 46.47
CA LYS A 45 17.89 -3.55 45.52
C LYS A 45 16.69 -4.53 45.72
N GLU A 46 16.33 -5.54 44.91
CA GLU A 46 16.86 -6.11 43.65
C GLU A 46 15.74 -6.88 42.87
N VAL A 47 15.74 -6.80 41.53
CA VAL A 47 15.42 -7.87 40.53
C VAL A 47 14.19 -8.81 40.73
N GLN A 48 13.03 -8.49 40.12
CA GLN A 48 12.46 -9.23 38.95
C GLN A 48 11.13 -8.64 38.41
N ALA A 49 11.01 -8.66 37.06
CA ALA A 49 9.79 -8.50 36.25
C ALA A 49 8.94 -7.21 36.36
N THR A 50 9.29 -6.18 35.58
CA THR A 50 8.37 -5.09 35.19
C THR A 50 8.58 -4.69 33.73
N ALA A 51 7.54 -4.82 32.90
CA ALA A 51 7.42 -4.14 31.61
C ALA A 51 5.94 -4.11 31.16
N CYS A 52 5.14 -3.25 31.80
CA CYS A 52 3.86 -2.70 31.33
C CYS A 52 3.20 -1.98 32.52
N ASN A 53 3.21 -0.64 32.53
CA ASN A 53 2.21 0.26 33.14
C ASN A 53 2.79 1.69 33.22
N GLU A 54 2.73 2.43 32.13
CA GLU A 54 2.57 3.88 32.18
C GLU A 54 1.34 4.25 31.38
N GLU A 55 0.21 4.48 32.06
CA GLU A 55 -0.76 5.49 31.66
C GLU A 55 -1.75 5.79 32.81
N ALA A 56 -1.85 7.08 33.14
CA ALA A 56 -2.89 7.75 33.94
C ALA A 56 -3.35 7.14 35.29
N GLN A 57 -2.90 7.77 36.39
CA GLN A 57 -3.72 7.86 37.61
C GLN A 57 -5.00 8.66 37.32
N VAL A 58 -6.06 7.98 36.88
CA VAL A 58 -7.43 8.50 36.97
C VAL A 58 -7.92 8.29 38.40
N VAL A 59 -8.51 9.31 39.02
CA VAL A 59 -9.19 9.17 40.31
C VAL A 59 -10.31 8.15 40.15
N THR A 60 -10.09 6.93 40.63
CA THR A 60 -11.06 5.84 40.54
C THR A 60 -12.22 6.11 41.48
N ALA A 61 -13.28 6.70 40.91
CA ALA A 61 -14.55 6.85 41.59
C ALA A 61 -15.01 5.47 42.09
N VAL A 62 -15.08 5.30 43.40
CA VAL A 62 -15.39 4.00 44.02
C VAL A 62 -16.84 3.66 43.72
N TYR A 63 -17.03 2.59 42.95
CA TYR A 63 -18.36 2.09 42.59
C TYR A 63 -19.21 1.79 43.86
N PRO A 64 -20.53 2.01 43.84
CA PRO A 64 -21.39 1.68 44.98
C PRO A 64 -21.37 0.19 45.33
N GLU A 65 -21.49 -0.14 46.62
CA GLU A 65 -21.74 -1.49 47.09
C GLU A 65 -23.16 -1.96 46.75
N LEU A 66 -23.33 -3.25 46.44
CA LEU A 66 -24.64 -3.84 46.17
C LEU A 66 -25.13 -4.57 47.42
N ARG A 67 -26.19 -4.08 48.04
CA ARG A 67 -26.85 -4.64 49.24
C ARG A 67 -28.22 -5.25 48.91
N LYS A 68 -28.80 -4.90 47.76
CA LYS A 68 -30.10 -5.41 47.29
C LYS A 68 -30.00 -6.57 46.29
N LEU A 69 -28.81 -6.84 45.73
CA LEU A 69 -28.59 -7.93 44.78
C LEU A 69 -28.77 -9.33 45.40
N ILE A 70 -28.33 -9.52 46.64
CA ILE A 70 -28.57 -10.74 47.44
C ILE A 70 -29.03 -10.30 48.82
N GLU A 71 -30.22 -10.75 49.22
CA GLU A 71 -30.85 -10.38 50.50
C GLU A 71 -29.93 -10.69 51.69
N GLY A 72 -29.72 -9.69 52.55
CA GLY A 72 -28.88 -9.80 53.74
C GLY A 72 -27.36 -9.90 53.49
N LYS A 73 -26.88 -9.68 52.26
CA LYS A 73 -25.44 -9.70 51.90
C LYS A 73 -24.99 -8.34 51.36
N VAL A 74 -23.68 -8.07 51.43
CA VAL A 74 -23.04 -6.85 50.90
C VAL A 74 -21.95 -7.23 49.93
N ILE A 75 -22.10 -6.83 48.67
CA ILE A 75 -21.13 -7.04 47.60
C ILE A 75 -20.34 -5.74 47.40
N THR A 76 -19.09 -5.74 47.89
CA THR A 76 -18.15 -4.63 47.74
C THR A 76 -17.43 -4.74 46.39
N PRO A 77 -17.25 -3.65 45.61
CA PRO A 77 -16.47 -3.69 44.38
C PRO A 77 -15.00 -4.03 44.63
N GLY A 78 -14.35 -4.65 43.63
CA GLY A 78 -12.99 -5.17 43.72
C GLY A 78 -12.91 -6.58 44.30
N PHE A 79 -14.03 -7.29 44.43
CA PHE A 79 -14.08 -8.61 45.08
C PHE A 79 -14.95 -9.63 44.34
N ARG A 80 -14.55 -10.89 44.50
CA ARG A 80 -15.29 -12.10 44.15
C ARG A 80 -15.79 -12.77 45.42
N TYR A 81 -17.03 -13.21 45.39
CA TYR A 81 -17.74 -13.89 46.46
C TYR A 81 -18.26 -15.24 45.95
N LYS A 82 -18.03 -16.30 46.73
CA LYS A 82 -18.75 -17.57 46.64
C LYS A 82 -19.60 -17.73 47.90
N PHE A 83 -20.88 -18.00 47.75
CA PHE A 83 -21.83 -18.24 48.83
C PHE A 83 -22.26 -19.71 48.80
N TYR A 84 -22.19 -20.40 49.94
CA TYR A 84 -22.51 -21.82 50.03
C TYR A 84 -23.76 -22.08 50.88
N SER A 85 -24.39 -23.24 50.69
CA SER A 85 -25.65 -23.61 51.36
C SER A 85 -25.57 -23.75 52.89
N ASP A 86 -24.37 -23.89 53.44
CA ASP A 86 -24.10 -23.89 54.88
C ASP A 86 -23.99 -22.47 55.47
N GLY A 87 -24.15 -21.43 54.64
CA GLY A 87 -24.03 -20.02 55.01
C GLY A 87 -22.61 -19.48 54.95
N SER A 88 -21.60 -20.31 54.68
CA SER A 88 -20.22 -19.86 54.51
C SER A 88 -20.04 -18.98 53.27
N VAL A 89 -19.08 -18.07 53.35
CA VAL A 89 -18.79 -17.10 52.28
C VAL A 89 -17.29 -17.00 52.07
N HIS A 90 -16.84 -17.26 50.85
CA HIS A 90 -15.45 -17.12 50.46
C HIS A 90 -15.26 -15.84 49.63
N LYS A 91 -14.43 -14.90 50.13
CA LYS A 91 -14.18 -13.58 49.53
C LYS A 91 -12.72 -13.45 49.07
N ILE A 92 -12.51 -13.13 47.81
CA ILE A 92 -11.18 -12.91 47.20
C ILE A 92 -11.15 -11.54 46.49
N ARG A 93 -10.04 -10.81 46.59
CA ARG A 93 -9.83 -9.55 45.83
C ARG A 93 -9.56 -9.87 44.35
N ILE A 94 -10.15 -9.11 43.44
CA ILE A 94 -10.05 -9.31 41.99
C ILE A 94 -9.86 -7.99 41.24
N SER A 95 -9.42 -8.09 39.99
CA SER A 95 -9.68 -7.10 38.95
C SER A 95 -10.44 -7.79 37.82
N LEU A 96 -11.36 -7.08 37.16
CA LEU A 96 -12.13 -7.58 36.01
C LEU A 96 -11.80 -6.72 34.79
N GLN A 97 -11.72 -7.35 33.63
CA GLN A 97 -11.63 -6.68 32.33
C GLN A 97 -12.64 -7.34 31.38
N GLU A 98 -13.50 -6.57 30.74
CA GLU A 98 -14.62 -7.10 29.92
C GLU A 98 -14.12 -8.04 28.82
N LYS A 99 -13.00 -7.68 28.17
CA LYS A 99 -12.37 -8.46 27.08
C LYS A 99 -11.90 -9.87 27.46
N ASN A 100 -11.86 -10.21 28.75
CA ASN A 100 -11.42 -11.54 29.21
C ASN A 100 -12.59 -12.54 29.28
N TYR A 101 -13.81 -12.14 28.87
CA TYR A 101 -15.04 -12.89 29.11
C TYR A 101 -15.91 -13.02 27.84
N TYR A 102 -15.29 -13.48 26.75
CA TYR A 102 -16.01 -13.96 25.55
C TYR A 102 -16.45 -15.41 25.77
N GLU A 103 -15.50 -16.32 26.00
CA GLU A 103 -15.76 -17.70 26.42
C GLU A 103 -15.64 -17.88 27.95
N ASN A 104 -16.48 -18.72 28.56
CA ASN A 104 -16.45 -18.99 30.01
C ASN A 104 -16.76 -20.44 30.43
N THR A 105 -16.78 -21.40 29.49
CA THR A 105 -17.23 -22.78 29.73
C THR A 105 -16.52 -23.46 30.91
N THR A 106 -15.20 -23.30 31.03
CA THR A 106 -14.42 -23.83 32.17
C THR A 106 -14.84 -23.25 33.52
N LEU A 107 -15.17 -21.95 33.56
CA LEU A 107 -15.69 -21.31 34.78
C LEU A 107 -17.05 -21.91 35.13
N VAL A 108 -18.00 -21.96 34.19
CA VAL A 108 -19.34 -22.54 34.38
C VAL A 108 -19.26 -23.96 34.91
N GLU A 109 -18.46 -24.81 34.27
CA GLU A 109 -18.25 -26.18 34.71
C GLU A 109 -17.70 -26.25 36.13
N SER A 110 -16.73 -25.41 36.49
CA SER A 110 -16.16 -25.39 37.83
C SER A 110 -17.21 -25.00 38.88
N LEU A 111 -18.06 -24.00 38.60
CA LEU A 111 -19.14 -23.57 39.51
C LEU A 111 -20.22 -24.65 39.67
N LYS A 112 -20.60 -25.31 38.57
CA LYS A 112 -21.59 -26.42 38.60
C LYS A 112 -21.08 -27.68 39.31
N LYS A 113 -19.77 -27.96 39.23
CA LYS A 113 -19.12 -29.09 39.91
C LYS A 113 -18.85 -28.81 41.39
N GLU A 114 -18.85 -27.54 41.82
CA GLU A 114 -18.51 -27.15 43.18
C GLU A 114 -19.65 -27.46 44.16
N LYS A 115 -19.38 -28.42 45.06
CA LYS A 115 -20.37 -28.92 46.02
C LYS A 115 -20.87 -27.80 46.93
N ASN A 116 -22.19 -27.74 47.10
CA ASN A 116 -22.91 -26.77 47.95
C ASN A 116 -22.74 -25.29 47.55
N LEU A 117 -22.18 -24.96 46.38
CA LEU A 117 -22.13 -23.58 45.91
C LEU A 117 -23.55 -23.11 45.52
N ASP A 118 -24.01 -22.03 46.14
CA ASP A 118 -25.33 -21.45 45.88
C ASP A 118 -25.27 -20.28 44.90
N ARG A 119 -24.32 -19.36 45.11
CA ARG A 119 -24.15 -18.17 44.27
C ARG A 119 -22.68 -17.80 44.11
N TYR A 120 -22.33 -17.31 42.94
CA TYR A 120 -21.05 -16.72 42.59
C TYR A 120 -21.29 -15.29 42.12
N VAL A 121 -20.56 -14.34 42.70
CA VAL A 121 -20.64 -12.92 42.33
C VAL A 121 -19.23 -12.36 42.24
N ALA A 122 -18.84 -11.85 41.07
CA ALA A 122 -17.58 -11.11 40.91
C ALA A 122 -17.92 -9.69 40.44
N TYR A 123 -17.53 -8.69 41.22
CA TYR A 123 -17.90 -7.29 40.99
C TYR A 123 -16.66 -6.39 41.11
N SER A 124 -16.33 -5.67 40.04
CA SER A 124 -15.20 -4.72 40.03
C SER A 124 -15.35 -3.72 38.88
N SER A 125 -15.06 -2.44 39.15
CA SER A 125 -15.02 -1.37 38.13
C SER A 125 -16.24 -1.29 37.21
N GLY A 126 -17.45 -1.50 37.73
CA GLY A 126 -18.70 -1.49 36.95
C GLY A 126 -18.97 -2.76 36.13
N ILE A 127 -18.14 -3.80 36.26
CA ILE A 127 -18.36 -5.12 35.67
C ILE A 127 -18.88 -6.08 36.75
N LEU A 128 -19.94 -6.81 36.44
CA LEU A 128 -20.55 -7.81 37.31
C LEU A 128 -20.71 -9.15 36.57
N LEU A 129 -20.08 -10.20 37.09
CA LEU A 129 -20.40 -11.59 36.74
C LEU A 129 -21.30 -12.14 37.84
N TYR A 130 -22.43 -12.73 37.46
CA TYR A 130 -23.36 -13.37 38.38
C TYR A 130 -23.72 -14.79 37.92
N TRP A 131 -23.64 -15.74 38.84
CA TRP A 131 -24.12 -17.11 38.66
C TRP A 131 -24.81 -17.61 39.93
N THR A 132 -25.80 -18.48 39.77
CA THR A 132 -26.64 -18.99 40.84
C THR A 132 -27.10 -20.41 40.50
N ARG A 133 -27.24 -21.28 41.50
CA ARG A 133 -27.84 -22.61 41.31
C ARG A 133 -29.37 -22.58 41.17
N TYR A 134 -30.00 -21.42 41.40
CA TYR A 134 -31.45 -21.27 41.49
C TYR A 134 -32.03 -20.57 40.26
N GLU A 135 -33.22 -21.00 39.82
CA GLU A 135 -33.98 -20.23 38.85
C GLU A 135 -34.67 -19.02 39.50
N ASP A 136 -35.07 -18.05 38.68
CA ASP A 136 -35.88 -16.87 39.05
C ASP A 136 -35.25 -15.85 40.03
N ASP A 137 -33.93 -15.88 40.23
CA ASP A 137 -33.22 -14.80 40.95
C ASP A 137 -33.53 -13.43 40.32
N PHE A 138 -33.69 -12.40 41.17
CA PHE A 138 -34.13 -11.05 40.79
C PHE A 138 -32.98 -10.06 41.03
N PHE A 139 -32.70 -9.20 40.06
CA PHE A 139 -31.59 -8.26 40.14
C PHE A 139 -32.10 -6.86 40.48
N ASP A 140 -31.81 -6.39 41.70
CA ASP A 140 -32.05 -5.02 42.13
C ASP A 140 -30.72 -4.24 42.11
N PHE A 141 -30.54 -3.44 41.06
CA PHE A 141 -29.38 -2.56 40.88
C PHE A 141 -29.74 -1.09 41.15
N SER A 142 -30.81 -0.80 41.90
CA SER A 142 -31.22 0.58 42.19
C SER A 142 -30.18 1.41 42.97
N GLU A 143 -29.21 0.76 43.59
CA GLU A 143 -28.06 1.37 44.26
C GLU A 143 -27.01 1.95 43.28
N LEU A 144 -27.11 1.61 41.99
CA LEU A 144 -26.25 2.10 40.91
C LEU A 144 -26.89 3.24 40.10
N SER A 145 -27.99 3.85 40.55
CA SER A 145 -28.65 4.92 39.78
C SER A 145 -27.68 6.05 39.43
N GLY A 146 -27.50 6.35 38.13
CA GLY A 146 -26.52 7.31 37.62
C GLY A 146 -25.12 6.74 37.33
N TRP A 147 -24.91 5.44 37.52
CA TRP A 147 -23.68 4.72 37.15
C TRP A 147 -23.96 3.76 35.99
N PRO A 148 -22.94 3.45 35.15
CA PRO A 148 -23.04 2.37 34.19
C PRO A 148 -22.81 1.00 34.86
N LEU A 149 -23.33 -0.07 34.26
CA LEU A 149 -23.11 -1.46 34.69
C LEU A 149 -22.98 -2.37 33.47
N THR A 150 -21.86 -3.09 33.34
CA THR A 150 -21.72 -4.23 32.44
C THR A 150 -22.02 -5.52 33.21
N LEU A 151 -23.19 -6.12 32.97
CA LEU A 151 -23.58 -7.43 33.46
C LEU A 151 -23.17 -8.50 32.45
N ILE A 152 -22.25 -9.37 32.86
CA ILE A 152 -21.76 -10.50 32.03
C ILE A 152 -22.54 -11.75 32.43
N LEU A 153 -23.25 -12.32 31.44
CA LEU A 153 -24.12 -13.48 31.59
C LEU A 153 -23.52 -14.65 30.81
N PHE A 154 -23.10 -15.67 31.56
CA PHE A 154 -22.15 -16.68 31.07
C PHE A 154 -22.59 -18.13 31.29
N ASP A 155 -23.86 -18.37 31.60
CA ASP A 155 -24.46 -19.70 31.69
C ASP A 155 -25.92 -19.65 31.19
N ASN A 156 -26.47 -20.79 30.79
CA ASN A 156 -27.84 -21.00 30.30
C ASN A 156 -28.91 -20.86 31.41
N GLN A 157 -28.80 -19.78 32.18
CA GLN A 157 -29.54 -19.54 33.41
C GLN A 157 -30.92 -18.96 33.14
N LYS A 158 -31.87 -19.27 34.03
CA LYS A 158 -33.19 -18.64 34.07
C LYS A 158 -33.26 -17.68 35.25
N TYR A 159 -33.38 -16.39 34.97
CA TYR A 159 -33.58 -15.33 35.95
C TYR A 159 -35.02 -14.82 35.91
N SER A 160 -35.44 -14.07 36.94
CA SER A 160 -36.72 -13.36 36.86
C SER A 160 -36.52 -12.03 36.14
N ALA A 161 -36.33 -10.92 36.84
CA ALA A 161 -36.29 -9.58 36.23
C ALA A 161 -35.15 -8.71 36.79
N ILE A 162 -34.84 -7.62 36.07
CA ILE A 162 -33.86 -6.59 36.42
C ILE A 162 -34.57 -5.26 36.70
N TYR A 163 -34.36 -4.70 37.88
CA TYR A 163 -34.72 -3.33 38.22
C TYR A 163 -33.46 -2.49 38.45
N ALA A 164 -33.20 -1.56 37.55
CA ALA A 164 -31.98 -0.75 37.53
C ALA A 164 -32.31 0.72 37.14
N PRO A 165 -33.13 1.43 37.94
CA PRO A 165 -33.67 2.75 37.62
C PRO A 165 -32.57 3.78 37.37
N GLY A 166 -32.41 4.21 36.12
CA GLY A 166 -31.38 5.17 35.72
C GLY A 166 -29.95 4.64 35.71
N VAL A 167 -29.76 3.33 35.58
CA VAL A 167 -28.47 2.68 35.34
C VAL A 167 -28.27 2.57 33.83
N ASP A 168 -27.12 2.98 33.30
CA ASP A 168 -26.77 2.68 31.91
C ASP A 168 -26.28 1.22 31.86
N LEU A 169 -27.20 0.30 31.54
CA LEU A 169 -27.03 -1.14 31.64
C LEU A 169 -26.59 -1.74 30.32
N LYS A 170 -25.38 -2.30 30.30
CA LYS A 170 -24.89 -3.18 29.25
C LYS A 170 -25.02 -4.64 29.70
N ILE A 171 -25.63 -5.49 28.88
CA ILE A 171 -25.61 -6.95 29.06
C ILE A 171 -24.72 -7.55 27.97
N ARG A 172 -23.66 -8.25 28.39
CA ARG A 172 -22.86 -9.11 27.53
C ARG A 172 -23.28 -10.55 27.76
N VAL A 173 -23.83 -11.21 26.74
CA VAL A 173 -24.12 -12.65 26.77
C VAL A 173 -22.98 -13.38 26.08
N THR A 174 -22.31 -14.27 26.80
CA THR A 174 -21.16 -15.02 26.26
C THR A 174 -21.58 -16.00 25.18
N ASP A 175 -20.58 -16.52 24.49
CA ASP A 175 -20.70 -17.42 23.35
C ASP A 175 -21.47 -18.70 23.77
N ASP A 176 -22.31 -19.23 22.88
CA ASP A 176 -23.29 -20.33 23.09
C ASP A 176 -24.34 -20.16 24.21
N VAL A 177 -24.31 -19.06 24.97
CA VAL A 177 -25.19 -18.88 26.12
C VAL A 177 -26.56 -18.33 25.75
N ASN A 178 -27.59 -19.02 26.22
CA ASN A 178 -29.01 -18.71 26.05
C ASN A 178 -29.64 -18.36 27.41
N VAL A 179 -29.52 -17.10 27.84
CA VAL A 179 -30.10 -16.65 29.11
C VAL A 179 -31.57 -16.30 28.95
N THR A 180 -32.42 -16.73 29.89
CA THR A 180 -33.84 -16.39 29.90
C THR A 180 -34.20 -15.54 31.12
N PHE A 181 -34.79 -14.36 30.89
CA PHE A 181 -35.49 -13.58 31.90
C PHE A 181 -37.01 -13.79 31.79
N ARG A 182 -37.71 -13.63 32.91
CA ARG A 182 -39.14 -13.91 33.11
C ARG A 182 -39.82 -12.78 33.89
N HIS A 183 -41.14 -12.85 34.05
CA HIS A 183 -41.82 -11.88 34.91
C HIS A 183 -41.52 -12.13 36.40
N SER A 184 -41.23 -11.08 37.19
CA SER A 184 -41.01 -11.20 38.64
C SER A 184 -42.16 -10.68 39.49
N THR A 185 -42.48 -11.37 40.59
CA THR A 185 -43.38 -10.88 41.64
C THR A 185 -42.70 -9.96 42.65
N ARG A 186 -41.35 -9.87 42.64
CA ARG A 186 -40.52 -9.07 43.56
C ARG A 186 -40.48 -7.57 43.22
N TYR A 187 -41.42 -7.10 42.39
CA TYR A 187 -41.59 -5.69 42.03
C TYR A 187 -42.31 -4.84 43.09
N LYS A 188 -42.76 -5.44 44.19
CA LYS A 188 -43.44 -4.74 45.29
C LYS A 188 -42.63 -3.53 45.78
N ASN A 189 -43.30 -2.39 45.91
CA ASN A 189 -42.76 -1.11 46.37
C ASN A 189 -41.67 -0.47 45.48
N LYS A 190 -41.53 -0.88 44.22
CA LYS A 190 -40.62 -0.26 43.24
C LYS A 190 -41.32 0.79 42.39
N THR A 191 -40.59 1.85 42.01
CA THR A 191 -41.10 2.99 41.21
C THR A 191 -40.57 2.93 39.78
N GLY A 192 -40.74 1.79 39.12
CA GLY A 192 -40.35 1.58 37.73
C GLY A 192 -41.33 2.20 36.73
N PHE A 193 -41.26 1.78 35.48
CA PHE A 193 -42.08 2.34 34.39
C PHE A 193 -43.60 2.14 34.59
N CYS A 194 -43.99 1.14 35.39
CA CYS A 194 -45.38 0.71 35.59
C CYS A 194 -45.78 0.64 37.08
N PRO A 195 -46.61 1.58 37.55
CA PRO A 195 -47.30 1.45 38.84
C PRO A 195 -48.75 1.96 38.83
N LYS A 196 -49.71 1.11 39.25
CA LYS A 196 -50.93 1.59 39.94
C LYS A 196 -51.23 0.87 41.26
N GLU A 197 -50.85 -0.40 41.40
CA GLU A 197 -50.85 -1.13 42.69
C GLU A 197 -49.57 -1.98 42.92
N GLY A 198 -48.44 -1.54 42.36
CA GLY A 198 -47.08 -1.99 42.74
C GLY A 198 -46.71 -3.47 42.55
N ALA A 199 -47.54 -4.32 41.95
CA ALA A 199 -47.33 -5.77 41.93
C ALA A 199 -46.49 -6.32 40.73
N THR A 200 -46.09 -5.48 39.78
CA THR A 200 -45.54 -5.85 38.47
C THR A 200 -44.74 -4.69 37.86
N GLY A 201 -43.57 -4.96 37.27
CA GLY A 201 -42.78 -4.01 36.47
C GLY A 201 -42.40 -4.61 35.11
N ALA A 202 -41.53 -3.94 34.36
CA ALA A 202 -40.96 -4.54 33.14
C ALA A 202 -39.99 -5.68 33.46
N VAL A 203 -39.62 -6.52 32.49
CA VAL A 203 -38.62 -7.58 32.72
C VAL A 203 -37.22 -6.99 32.89
N ILE A 204 -36.87 -5.96 32.13
CA ILE A 204 -35.72 -5.07 32.36
C ILE A 204 -36.28 -3.66 32.48
N ASP A 205 -36.23 -3.09 33.68
CA ASP A 205 -36.80 -1.77 34.00
C ASP A 205 -35.70 -0.79 34.42
N LEU A 206 -35.33 0.11 33.49
CA LEU A 206 -34.35 1.18 33.73
C LEU A 206 -35.02 2.53 34.05
N ALA A 207 -36.34 2.58 34.25
CA ALA A 207 -37.06 3.83 34.47
C ALA A 207 -37.01 4.29 35.93
N LYS A 208 -36.79 5.60 36.13
CA LYS A 208 -36.84 6.24 37.46
C LYS A 208 -38.25 6.60 37.93
N SER A 209 -39.23 6.61 37.01
CA SER A 209 -40.61 7.02 37.28
C SER A 209 -41.58 6.49 36.21
N GLU A 210 -42.86 6.38 36.56
CA GLU A 210 -43.94 5.94 35.68
C GLU A 210 -43.93 6.69 34.34
N GLY A 211 -44.03 5.95 33.23
CA GLY A 211 -44.26 6.51 31.89
C GLY A 211 -43.15 7.43 31.32
N ASN A 212 -42.08 7.71 32.06
CA ASN A 212 -41.07 8.69 31.67
C ASN A 212 -39.74 8.06 31.29
N LEU A 213 -39.48 7.98 29.97
CA LEU A 213 -38.22 7.48 29.42
C LEU A 213 -37.04 8.46 29.49
N GLY A 214 -37.30 9.77 29.67
CA GLY A 214 -36.27 10.81 29.57
C GLY A 214 -35.21 10.76 30.69
N SER A 215 -35.64 10.32 31.87
CA SER A 215 -34.79 10.11 33.06
C SER A 215 -34.35 8.65 33.25
N SER A 216 -34.72 7.75 32.34
CA SER A 216 -34.31 6.34 32.37
C SER A 216 -32.84 6.19 31.98
N GLY A 217 -32.26 5.05 32.37
CA GLY A 217 -30.95 4.62 31.87
C GLY A 217 -31.03 4.06 30.45
N SER A 218 -29.89 3.95 29.79
CA SER A 218 -29.74 3.34 28.46
C SER A 218 -29.51 1.83 28.58
N PHE A 219 -29.93 1.07 27.56
CA PHE A 219 -29.73 -0.37 27.49
C PHE A 219 -28.89 -0.76 26.28
N GLU A 220 -27.87 -1.59 26.49
CA GLU A 220 -27.06 -2.21 25.44
C GLU A 220 -27.07 -3.74 25.62
N LEU A 221 -27.28 -4.48 24.54
CA LEU A 221 -27.12 -5.93 24.48
C LEU A 221 -26.01 -6.26 23.47
N CYS A 222 -25.02 -7.05 23.88
CA CYS A 222 -23.87 -7.44 23.07
C CYS A 222 -23.37 -8.86 23.42
N GLY A 223 -22.28 -9.30 22.80
CA GLY A 223 -21.74 -10.65 22.86
C GLY A 223 -22.21 -11.52 21.68
N TYR A 224 -22.04 -12.84 21.81
CA TYR A 224 -22.35 -13.84 20.79
C TYR A 224 -23.43 -14.85 21.25
N GLY A 225 -23.91 -14.71 22.49
CA GLY A 225 -25.05 -15.45 22.99
C GLY A 225 -26.41 -14.82 22.66
N SER A 226 -27.47 -15.43 23.20
CA SER A 226 -28.85 -15.01 23.01
C SER A 226 -29.53 -14.63 24.34
N LEU A 227 -30.11 -13.43 24.39
CA LEU A 227 -31.01 -13.01 25.47
C LEU A 227 -32.46 -13.34 25.12
N ARG A 228 -33.14 -14.06 26.01
CA ARG A 228 -34.57 -14.39 25.90
C ARG A 228 -35.37 -13.70 27.01
N ILE A 229 -36.51 -13.10 26.68
CA ILE A 229 -37.48 -12.56 27.63
C ILE A 229 -38.82 -13.24 27.38
N ILE A 230 -39.30 -14.02 28.35
CA ILE A 230 -40.51 -14.85 28.19
C ILE A 230 -41.47 -14.62 29.36
N THR A 231 -42.64 -14.05 29.06
CA THR A 231 -43.67 -13.75 30.08
C THR A 231 -45.02 -14.38 29.78
N THR A 232 -45.16 -15.17 28.70
CA THR A 232 -46.41 -15.84 28.31
C THR A 232 -47.05 -16.70 29.40
N GLN A 233 -46.23 -17.36 30.23
CA GLN A 233 -46.68 -18.21 31.35
C GLN A 233 -46.93 -17.43 32.66
N SER A 234 -46.87 -16.10 32.65
CA SER A 234 -47.00 -15.28 33.87
C SER A 234 -48.39 -15.37 34.51
N PRO A 235 -48.50 -15.38 35.86
CA PRO A 235 -49.77 -15.48 36.56
C PRO A 235 -50.68 -14.27 36.31
N GLN A 236 -51.98 -14.48 36.47
CA GLN A 236 -53.04 -13.50 36.22
C GLN A 236 -52.84 -12.21 37.02
N LYS A 237 -52.55 -11.11 36.31
CA LYS A 237 -52.47 -9.73 36.85
C LYS A 237 -52.90 -8.73 35.77
N THR A 238 -53.43 -7.58 36.17
CA THR A 238 -54.09 -6.60 35.28
C THR A 238 -53.17 -5.54 34.67
N SER A 239 -51.87 -5.53 34.99
CA SER A 239 -50.93 -4.58 34.37
C SER A 239 -50.65 -4.95 32.92
N PRO A 240 -50.31 -3.97 32.06
CA PRO A 240 -49.65 -4.27 30.80
C PRO A 240 -48.29 -4.94 31.01
N ASP A 241 -47.83 -5.61 29.98
CA ASP A 241 -46.58 -6.38 29.93
C ASP A 241 -45.55 -5.67 29.05
N TYR A 242 -44.32 -5.57 29.56
CA TYR A 242 -43.21 -4.84 28.94
C TYR A 242 -41.92 -5.63 29.14
N ALA A 243 -41.11 -5.78 28.09
CA ALA A 243 -39.88 -6.55 28.16
C ALA A 243 -38.69 -5.67 28.56
N ILE A 244 -38.39 -4.63 27.80
CA ILE A 244 -37.21 -3.77 28.01
C ILE A 244 -37.63 -2.30 28.02
N VAL A 245 -37.54 -1.65 29.17
CA VAL A 245 -37.75 -0.20 29.29
C VAL A 245 -36.40 0.50 29.46
N ALA A 246 -36.05 1.35 28.51
CA ALA A 246 -34.82 2.14 28.52
C ALA A 246 -35.03 3.51 27.87
N LYS A 247 -34.11 4.44 28.09
CA LYS A 247 -34.08 5.73 27.38
C LYS A 247 -33.72 5.53 25.91
N SER A 248 -32.66 4.76 25.67
CA SER A 248 -32.23 4.30 24.35
C SER A 248 -31.83 2.84 24.43
N THR A 249 -32.01 2.11 23.33
CA THR A 249 -31.73 0.68 23.24
C THR A 249 -30.78 0.39 22.09
N VAL A 250 -29.71 -0.35 22.35
CA VAL A 250 -28.76 -0.84 21.36
C VAL A 250 -28.70 -2.37 21.45
N ILE A 251 -28.73 -3.05 20.30
CA ILE A 251 -28.48 -4.49 20.18
C ILE A 251 -27.36 -4.63 19.15
N GLY A 252 -26.19 -5.12 19.58
CA GLY A 252 -24.94 -5.06 18.82
C GLY A 252 -24.16 -6.38 18.80
N GLU A 253 -22.96 -6.33 18.21
CA GLU A 253 -22.05 -7.48 18.04
C GLU A 253 -22.73 -8.64 17.28
N ASP A 254 -22.91 -9.81 17.89
CA ASP A 254 -23.72 -10.92 17.36
C ASP A 254 -24.83 -11.34 18.33
N ALA A 255 -25.26 -10.45 19.22
CA ALA A 255 -26.21 -10.83 20.25
C ALA A 255 -27.59 -11.13 19.64
N GLY A 256 -28.12 -12.31 19.94
CA GLY A 256 -29.49 -12.69 19.63
C GLY A 256 -30.47 -12.11 20.67
N LEU A 257 -31.66 -11.70 20.22
CA LEU A 257 -32.73 -11.24 21.12
C LEU A 257 -34.06 -11.91 20.77
N ALA A 258 -34.66 -12.62 21.73
CA ALA A 258 -35.99 -13.20 21.59
C ALA A 258 -36.91 -12.73 22.72
N ILE A 259 -37.95 -11.97 22.39
CA ILE A 259 -38.97 -11.48 23.33
C ILE A 259 -40.30 -12.15 22.99
N SER A 260 -40.99 -12.70 24.00
CA SER A 260 -42.33 -13.29 23.88
C SER A 260 -43.15 -12.89 25.10
N CYS A 261 -44.06 -11.93 24.90
CA CYS A 261 -44.84 -11.32 25.99
C CYS A 261 -46.33 -11.28 25.71
N GLY A 262 -47.11 -11.09 26.78
CA GLY A 262 -48.58 -11.12 26.75
C GLY A 262 -49.17 -12.52 26.91
N ASN A 263 -50.42 -12.57 27.35
CA ASN A 263 -51.26 -13.77 27.38
C ASN A 263 -52.74 -13.38 27.55
N LYS A 264 -53.65 -14.35 27.70
CA LYS A 264 -55.10 -14.11 27.92
C LYS A 264 -55.46 -13.24 29.14
N TYR A 265 -54.52 -12.93 30.03
CA TYR A 265 -54.70 -12.07 31.21
C TYR A 265 -53.91 -10.77 31.17
N ARG A 266 -52.78 -10.72 30.45
CA ARG A 266 -51.84 -9.60 30.42
C ARG A 266 -51.72 -9.05 29.01
N ASN A 267 -52.14 -7.81 28.81
CA ASN A 267 -52.03 -7.12 27.53
C ASN A 267 -50.61 -6.58 27.30
N VAL A 268 -50.13 -6.56 26.06
CA VAL A 268 -48.90 -5.84 25.69
C VAL A 268 -49.28 -4.44 25.21
N VAL A 269 -48.46 -3.43 25.53
CA VAL A 269 -48.57 -2.08 24.93
C VAL A 269 -47.36 -1.80 24.04
N SER A 270 -46.16 -2.09 24.53
CA SER A 270 -44.96 -2.12 23.71
C SER A 270 -43.96 -3.12 24.30
N LEU A 271 -43.29 -3.93 23.48
CA LEU A 271 -42.26 -4.84 23.99
C LEU A 271 -41.02 -4.06 24.47
N ILE A 272 -40.56 -3.10 23.67
CA ILE A 272 -39.38 -2.27 23.95
C ILE A 272 -39.76 -0.77 24.01
N PRO A 273 -40.31 -0.25 25.13
CA PRO A 273 -40.43 1.20 25.34
C PRO A 273 -39.05 1.87 25.36
N THR A 274 -38.77 2.67 24.33
CA THR A 274 -37.49 3.38 24.15
C THR A 274 -37.67 4.64 23.29
N VAL A 275 -36.82 5.65 23.48
CA VAL A 275 -36.84 6.88 22.66
C VAL A 275 -36.13 6.67 21.33
N ALA A 276 -35.14 5.79 21.30
CA ALA A 276 -34.38 5.41 20.10
C ALA A 276 -33.89 3.96 20.20
N LEU A 277 -33.97 3.23 19.08
CA LEU A 277 -33.55 1.83 18.96
C LEU A 277 -32.51 1.71 17.85
N THR A 278 -31.35 1.13 18.16
CA THR A 278 -30.33 0.75 17.18
C THR A 278 -30.16 -0.76 17.17
N ILE A 279 -30.25 -1.37 15.99
CA ILE A 279 -30.04 -2.79 15.76
C ILE A 279 -28.83 -2.92 14.82
N ASP A 280 -27.75 -3.48 15.33
CA ASP A 280 -26.45 -3.66 14.68
C ASP A 280 -25.83 -5.00 15.08
N THR A 281 -26.63 -6.06 15.06
CA THR A 281 -26.22 -7.44 15.36
C THR A 281 -25.98 -8.19 14.06
N THR A 282 -25.19 -9.27 14.07
CA THR A 282 -25.16 -10.24 12.97
C THR A 282 -26.20 -11.37 13.14
N ASN A 283 -26.91 -11.44 14.27
CA ASN A 283 -27.85 -12.50 14.63
C ASN A 283 -29.33 -12.11 14.40
N ASN A 284 -30.26 -12.92 14.92
CA ASN A 284 -31.70 -12.76 14.77
C ASN A 284 -32.33 -11.95 15.92
N ILE A 285 -33.37 -11.19 15.56
CA ILE A 285 -34.26 -10.51 16.51
C ILE A 285 -35.68 -11.08 16.33
N TYR A 286 -36.24 -11.66 17.40
CA TYR A 286 -37.60 -12.21 17.44
C TYR A 286 -38.44 -11.47 18.49
N LEU A 287 -39.59 -10.93 18.08
CA LEU A 287 -40.45 -10.09 18.92
C LEU A 287 -41.91 -10.57 18.81
N ALA A 288 -42.38 -11.35 19.77
CA ALA A 288 -43.71 -11.95 19.77
C ALA A 288 -44.66 -11.29 20.79
N ILE A 289 -45.84 -10.90 20.31
CA ILE A 289 -46.92 -10.26 21.05
C ILE A 289 -48.12 -11.21 21.09
N HIS A 290 -48.36 -11.81 22.26
CA HIS A 290 -49.39 -12.83 22.42
C HIS A 290 -50.69 -12.30 23.01
N ASN A 291 -51.80 -12.74 22.42
CA ASN A 291 -53.17 -12.46 22.80
C ASN A 291 -53.47 -10.96 23.09
N PRO A 292 -53.07 -10.02 22.21
CA PRO A 292 -53.33 -8.59 22.43
C PRO A 292 -54.83 -8.32 22.58
N ILE A 293 -55.16 -7.54 23.60
CA ILE A 293 -56.51 -7.02 23.90
C ILE A 293 -56.67 -5.64 23.26
N ALA A 294 -55.60 -4.86 23.22
CA ALA A 294 -55.49 -3.59 22.49
C ALA A 294 -54.29 -3.62 21.56
N ASN A 295 -54.22 -2.66 20.63
CA ASN A 295 -53.12 -2.54 19.67
C ASN A 295 -51.78 -2.29 20.40
N ALA A 296 -50.72 -2.96 19.95
CA ALA A 296 -49.44 -3.04 20.63
C ALA A 296 -48.26 -2.85 19.66
N ALA A 297 -47.16 -2.29 20.15
CA ALA A 297 -45.96 -2.04 19.35
C ALA A 297 -44.82 -3.03 19.65
N ALA A 298 -44.05 -3.41 18.63
CA ALA A 298 -42.81 -4.17 18.86
C ALA A 298 -41.71 -3.30 19.52
N TRP A 299 -41.69 -2.00 19.23
CA TRP A 299 -40.79 -1.00 19.85
C TRP A 299 -41.52 0.34 19.99
N GLY A 300 -41.18 1.10 21.03
CA GLY A 300 -41.86 2.34 21.39
C GLY A 300 -41.42 3.59 20.61
N CYS A 301 -40.29 3.53 19.89
CA CYS A 301 -39.74 4.69 19.20
C CYS A 301 -40.37 4.92 17.82
N HIS A 302 -40.41 6.18 17.40
CA HIS A 302 -40.76 6.55 16.03
C HIS A 302 -39.73 6.02 15.03
N MET A 303 -40.16 5.72 13.80
CA MET A 303 -39.29 5.18 12.74
C MET A 303 -38.10 6.10 12.36
N ASN A 304 -38.17 7.42 12.61
CA ASN A 304 -37.00 8.31 12.46
C ASN A 304 -35.91 8.10 13.52
N ASN A 305 -36.25 7.47 14.65
CA ASN A 305 -35.36 7.14 15.76
C ASN A 305 -35.02 5.63 15.80
N LEU A 306 -35.52 4.87 14.83
CA LEU A 306 -35.12 3.47 14.60
C LEU A 306 -33.96 3.45 13.61
N LYS A 307 -32.84 2.84 14.00
CA LYS A 307 -31.71 2.55 13.13
C LYS A 307 -31.58 1.04 12.99
N ILE A 308 -31.80 0.54 11.79
CA ILE A 308 -31.49 -0.85 11.43
C ILE A 308 -30.22 -0.78 10.59
N LEU A 309 -29.10 -1.19 11.19
CA LEU A 309 -27.79 -1.25 10.54
C LEU A 309 -27.54 -2.67 10.03
N ASN A 310 -27.61 -3.66 10.93
CA ASN A 310 -27.35 -5.07 10.63
C ASN A 310 -28.23 -5.98 11.51
N ALA A 311 -28.67 -7.11 10.94
CA ALA A 311 -29.28 -8.28 11.58
C ALA A 311 -29.44 -9.39 10.53
N LYS A 312 -29.31 -10.67 10.90
CA LYS A 312 -29.69 -11.80 10.02
C LYS A 312 -31.15 -11.71 9.61
N LYS A 313 -32.02 -11.43 10.58
CA LYS A 313 -33.47 -11.34 10.42
C LYS A 313 -34.10 -10.61 11.61
N ILE A 314 -35.07 -9.74 11.35
CA ILE A 314 -35.97 -9.19 12.37
C ILE A 314 -37.38 -9.74 12.11
N SER A 315 -37.97 -10.43 13.08
CA SER A 315 -39.31 -11.01 12.98
C SER A 315 -40.20 -10.50 14.11
N VAL A 316 -41.33 -9.91 13.76
CA VAL A 316 -42.40 -9.52 14.68
C VAL A 316 -43.60 -10.43 14.48
N GLY A 317 -44.02 -11.15 15.51
CA GLY A 317 -45.24 -11.97 15.52
C GLY A 317 -46.31 -11.34 16.41
N VAL A 318 -47.56 -11.33 15.96
CA VAL A 318 -48.69 -10.76 16.72
C VAL A 318 -49.91 -11.67 16.56
N ASP A 319 -50.39 -12.25 17.66
CA ASP A 319 -51.64 -13.02 17.64
C ASP A 319 -52.81 -12.08 17.27
N ARG A 320 -53.86 -12.62 16.62
CA ARG A 320 -55.14 -11.91 16.33
C ARG A 320 -55.07 -10.74 15.34
N GLY A 321 -54.13 -10.77 14.40
CA GLY A 321 -54.20 -9.98 13.16
C GLY A 321 -53.29 -8.76 13.07
N MET A 322 -53.10 -8.29 11.83
CA MET A 322 -52.21 -7.16 11.49
C MET A 322 -52.62 -5.85 12.17
N ASP A 323 -53.93 -5.62 12.34
CA ASP A 323 -54.50 -4.41 12.94
C ASP A 323 -54.15 -4.25 14.43
N LYS A 324 -53.61 -5.30 15.06
CA LYS A 324 -53.09 -5.28 16.43
C LYS A 324 -51.63 -4.81 16.52
N LEU A 325 -50.89 -4.72 15.41
CA LEU A 325 -49.50 -4.23 15.39
C LEU A 325 -49.46 -2.72 15.11
N ILE A 326 -48.78 -1.98 15.99
CA ILE A 326 -48.47 -0.55 15.79
C ILE A 326 -47.01 -0.41 15.32
N ILE A 327 -46.80 0.38 14.26
CA ILE A 327 -45.51 0.96 13.91
C ILE A 327 -45.66 2.49 13.85
N PHE A 328 -44.83 3.21 14.60
CA PHE A 328 -44.93 4.66 14.74
C PHE A 328 -44.28 5.41 13.56
N GLY A 329 -45.09 5.81 12.56
CA GLY A 329 -44.68 6.54 11.36
C GLY A 329 -45.34 7.92 11.18
N ASN A 330 -44.82 8.73 10.26
CA ASN A 330 -45.33 10.08 9.93
C ASN A 330 -46.34 10.13 8.76
N ASN A 331 -46.55 9.02 8.06
CA ASN A 331 -47.28 8.97 6.79
C ASN A 331 -48.77 8.58 6.92
N GLY A 332 -49.26 8.36 8.14
CA GLY A 332 -50.65 7.96 8.40
C GLY A 332 -51.02 6.53 7.96
N GLU A 333 -50.05 5.77 7.45
CA GLU A 333 -50.21 4.37 7.06
C GLU A 333 -50.10 3.46 8.30
N THR A 334 -50.88 2.39 8.31
CA THR A 334 -50.94 1.42 9.43
C THR A 334 -50.46 0.03 9.06
N ASP A 335 -50.38 -0.31 7.76
CA ASP A 335 -49.79 -1.55 7.27
C ASP A 335 -48.26 -1.55 7.54
N PRO A 336 -47.74 -2.49 8.35
CA PRO A 336 -46.32 -2.55 8.72
C PRO A 336 -45.35 -2.59 7.53
N VAL A 337 -45.71 -3.29 6.46
CA VAL A 337 -44.89 -3.43 5.26
C VAL A 337 -44.86 -2.14 4.46
N LYS A 338 -45.98 -1.41 4.38
CA LYS A 338 -46.04 -0.11 3.69
C LYS A 338 -45.36 1.00 4.48
N VAL A 339 -45.50 1.04 5.81
CA VAL A 339 -44.73 1.96 6.67
C VAL A 339 -43.24 1.72 6.46
N PHE A 340 -42.78 0.47 6.50
CA PHE A 340 -41.38 0.13 6.24
C PHE A 340 -40.90 0.60 4.86
N LYS A 341 -41.67 0.30 3.79
CA LYS A 341 -41.35 0.70 2.41
C LYS A 341 -41.24 2.22 2.26
N TYR A 342 -42.09 3.00 2.94
CA TYR A 342 -41.98 4.47 2.96
C TYR A 342 -40.62 4.94 3.54
N TYR A 343 -40.19 4.39 4.68
CA TYR A 343 -38.91 4.77 5.30
C TYR A 343 -37.69 4.27 4.51
N LYS A 344 -37.77 3.11 3.86
CA LYS A 344 -36.75 2.64 2.91
C LYS A 344 -36.64 3.55 1.68
N ASN A 345 -37.75 3.87 1.02
CA ASN A 345 -37.76 4.73 -0.17
C ASN A 345 -37.22 6.14 0.12
N ASN A 346 -37.37 6.62 1.35
CA ASN A 346 -36.87 7.92 1.81
C ASN A 346 -35.44 7.86 2.37
N GLY A 347 -34.72 6.73 2.19
CA GLY A 347 -33.32 6.57 2.61
C GLY A 347 -33.08 6.52 4.13
N LYS A 348 -34.12 6.30 4.94
CA LYS A 348 -33.99 6.12 6.40
C LYS A 348 -33.68 4.68 6.81
N ILE A 349 -34.02 3.73 5.95
CA ILE A 349 -33.63 2.33 6.05
C ILE A 349 -32.92 1.96 4.75
N GLY A 350 -31.85 1.16 4.84
CA GLY A 350 -31.04 0.81 3.68
C GLY A 350 -31.81 0.04 2.61
N SER A 351 -31.36 0.18 1.36
CA SER A 351 -31.98 -0.44 0.19
C SER A 351 -31.86 -1.96 0.16
N GLU A 352 -30.90 -2.53 0.88
CA GLU A 352 -30.68 -3.97 1.06
C GLU A 352 -31.82 -4.67 1.82
N TRP A 353 -32.60 -3.95 2.62
CA TRP A 353 -33.63 -4.56 3.47
C TRP A 353 -34.93 -4.82 2.73
N TYR A 354 -35.43 -6.05 2.82
CA TYR A 354 -36.74 -6.46 2.33
C TYR A 354 -37.71 -6.70 3.49
N ALA A 355 -38.97 -6.26 3.33
CA ALA A 355 -40.01 -6.45 4.34
C ALA A 355 -41.21 -7.20 3.75
N ARG A 356 -41.66 -8.23 4.47
CA ARG A 356 -42.82 -9.07 4.13
C ARG A 356 -43.76 -9.22 5.33
N GLY A 357 -45.05 -9.37 5.04
CA GLY A 357 -46.11 -9.57 6.03
C GLY A 357 -46.99 -10.75 5.61
N ASN A 358 -47.32 -11.65 6.53
CA ASN A 358 -48.18 -12.79 6.28
C ASN A 358 -49.10 -13.06 7.47
N THR A 359 -50.39 -13.28 7.20
CA THR A 359 -51.36 -13.77 8.19
C THR A 359 -51.57 -15.27 7.97
N ASP A 360 -51.51 -16.08 9.02
CA ASP A 360 -51.78 -17.52 8.94
C ASP A 360 -53.29 -17.85 8.98
N SER A 361 -53.63 -19.14 8.92
CA SER A 361 -55.02 -19.64 8.98
C SER A 361 -55.69 -19.47 10.34
N GLU A 362 -54.93 -19.22 11.41
CA GLU A 362 -55.43 -18.93 12.76
C GLU A 362 -55.66 -17.42 12.98
N GLY A 363 -55.25 -16.60 12.01
CA GLY A 363 -55.34 -15.13 12.08
C GLY A 363 -54.15 -14.47 12.77
N ASN A 364 -53.07 -15.20 13.07
CA ASN A 364 -51.86 -14.60 13.62
C ASN A 364 -51.08 -13.92 12.49
N TYR A 365 -50.56 -12.72 12.76
CA TYR A 365 -49.81 -11.94 11.79
C TYR A 365 -48.31 -12.02 12.08
N SER A 366 -47.53 -12.16 11.01
CA SER A 366 -46.07 -12.15 11.04
C SER A 366 -45.55 -11.07 10.11
N PHE A 367 -44.71 -10.19 10.64
CA PHE A 367 -43.96 -9.17 9.90
C PHE A 367 -42.48 -9.52 9.98
N THR A 368 -41.79 -9.59 8.85
CA THR A 368 -40.38 -9.95 8.77
C THR A 368 -39.62 -8.92 7.94
N ILE A 369 -38.45 -8.53 8.43
CA ILE A 369 -37.46 -7.73 7.71
C ILE A 369 -36.16 -8.55 7.62
N ASP A 370 -35.62 -8.74 6.42
CA ASP A 370 -34.36 -9.46 6.16
C ASP A 370 -33.70 -9.04 4.84
N HIS A 371 -32.61 -9.70 4.44
CA HIS A 371 -31.88 -9.43 3.20
C HIS A 371 -32.31 -10.32 2.01
N SER A 372 -33.49 -10.96 2.05
CA SER A 372 -33.85 -12.01 1.07
C SER A 372 -33.94 -11.59 -0.41
N ASN A 373 -33.96 -10.28 -0.70
CA ASN A 373 -33.90 -9.75 -2.08
C ASN A 373 -32.49 -9.28 -2.51
N ASP A 374 -31.51 -9.29 -1.62
CA ASP A 374 -30.12 -8.83 -1.86
C ASP A 374 -29.13 -9.86 -1.30
N VAL A 375 -29.04 -10.99 -2.01
CA VAL A 375 -28.29 -12.21 -1.65
C VAL A 375 -27.14 -12.46 -2.64
N PRO A 376 -26.05 -13.13 -2.23
CA PRO A 376 -24.94 -13.42 -3.12
C PRO A 376 -25.34 -14.32 -4.29
N ARG A 377 -24.61 -14.19 -5.41
CA ARG A 377 -24.80 -15.03 -6.60
C ARG A 377 -23.57 -15.89 -6.79
N LEU A 378 -23.73 -17.17 -6.51
CA LEU A 378 -22.66 -18.15 -6.49
C LEU A 378 -22.61 -18.94 -7.80
N ARG A 379 -21.41 -19.34 -8.19
CA ARG A 379 -21.14 -20.25 -9.30
C ARG A 379 -20.21 -21.33 -8.77
N TYR A 380 -20.68 -22.57 -8.78
CA TYR A 380 -19.88 -23.73 -8.40
C TYR A 380 -19.17 -24.32 -9.62
N SER A 381 -17.94 -24.77 -9.41
CA SER A 381 -17.16 -25.50 -10.39
C SER A 381 -16.59 -26.78 -9.80
N LEU A 382 -16.43 -27.80 -10.64
CA LEU A 382 -15.72 -29.04 -10.35
C LEU A 382 -14.76 -29.33 -11.50
N ASN A 383 -13.48 -29.52 -11.21
CA ASN A 383 -12.43 -29.77 -12.21
C ASN A 383 -12.41 -28.72 -13.34
N ASN A 384 -12.48 -27.43 -12.98
CA ASN A 384 -12.64 -26.29 -13.89
C ASN A 384 -13.92 -26.30 -14.76
N GLN A 385 -14.87 -27.21 -14.55
CA GLN A 385 -16.16 -27.23 -15.24
C GLN A 385 -17.22 -26.48 -14.42
N ILE A 386 -17.83 -25.43 -15.00
CA ILE A 386 -18.92 -24.68 -14.36
C ILE A 386 -20.18 -25.55 -14.30
N LEU A 387 -20.69 -25.79 -13.08
CA LEU A 387 -21.78 -26.71 -12.84
C LEU A 387 -23.16 -26.12 -13.16
N GLN A 388 -24.02 -26.91 -13.81
CA GLN A 388 -25.37 -26.52 -14.21
C GLN A 388 -26.40 -27.47 -13.58
N LYS A 389 -27.39 -26.91 -12.86
CA LYS A 389 -28.41 -27.70 -12.17
C LYS A 389 -29.18 -28.58 -13.17
N GLY A 390 -29.30 -29.87 -12.85
CA GLY A 390 -29.97 -30.87 -13.70
C GLY A 390 -29.13 -31.43 -14.86
N LYS A 391 -27.85 -31.03 -15.01
CA LYS A 391 -26.90 -31.71 -15.90
C LYS A 391 -26.01 -32.67 -15.12
N LEU A 392 -25.68 -33.80 -15.75
CA LEU A 392 -24.66 -34.73 -15.28
C LEU A 392 -23.28 -34.13 -15.55
N VAL A 393 -22.35 -34.28 -14.61
CA VAL A 393 -20.92 -33.97 -14.81
C VAL A 393 -20.22 -35.25 -15.26
N GLU A 394 -19.50 -35.17 -16.36
CA GLU A 394 -18.86 -36.30 -17.05
C GLU A 394 -17.35 -36.01 -17.25
N GLY A 395 -16.58 -37.02 -17.64
CA GLY A 395 -15.12 -36.93 -17.77
C GLY A 395 -14.36 -36.97 -16.44
N LEU A 396 -14.91 -37.65 -15.42
CA LEU A 396 -14.24 -37.90 -14.14
C LEU A 396 -13.90 -39.39 -13.98
N GLU A 397 -12.78 -39.67 -13.30
CA GLU A 397 -12.24 -41.00 -13.04
C GLU A 397 -12.24 -41.26 -11.53
N ALA A 398 -12.66 -42.46 -11.13
CA ALA A 398 -12.59 -42.92 -9.76
C ALA A 398 -11.13 -43.17 -9.32
N GLY A 399 -10.79 -42.70 -8.12
CA GLY A 399 -9.44 -42.73 -7.55
C GLY A 399 -8.59 -41.48 -7.80
N LEU A 400 -9.16 -40.41 -8.38
CA LEU A 400 -8.50 -39.10 -8.52
C LEU A 400 -9.23 -37.99 -7.77
N GLY A 401 -8.44 -37.05 -7.24
CA GLY A 401 -8.88 -35.80 -6.67
C GLY A 401 -9.02 -34.68 -7.69
N TYR A 402 -10.11 -33.92 -7.57
CA TYR A 402 -10.51 -32.86 -8.46
C TYR A 402 -10.55 -31.50 -7.75
N GLU A 403 -10.25 -30.44 -8.49
CA GLU A 403 -10.42 -29.06 -8.04
C GLU A 403 -11.90 -28.75 -7.78
N ILE A 404 -12.15 -27.96 -6.74
CA ILE A 404 -13.49 -27.54 -6.31
C ILE A 404 -13.48 -26.06 -5.97
N SER A 405 -14.49 -25.31 -6.42
CA SER A 405 -14.57 -23.87 -6.17
C SER A 405 -16.01 -23.34 -6.15
N ALA A 406 -16.17 -22.20 -5.47
CA ALA A 406 -17.41 -21.46 -5.34
C ALA A 406 -17.18 -19.96 -5.58
N ASP A 407 -17.28 -19.53 -6.83
CA ASP A 407 -17.11 -18.13 -7.23
C ASP A 407 -18.33 -17.29 -6.83
N ALA A 408 -18.12 -16.32 -5.94
CA ALA A 408 -19.12 -15.29 -5.65
C ALA A 408 -19.14 -14.22 -6.75
N THR A 409 -19.84 -14.49 -7.85
CA THR A 409 -20.04 -13.56 -8.98
C THR A 409 -20.75 -12.26 -8.58
N TYR A 410 -21.40 -12.23 -7.41
CA TYR A 410 -21.92 -11.06 -6.74
C TYR A 410 -21.91 -11.28 -5.23
N VAL A 411 -21.33 -10.35 -4.47
CA VAL A 411 -21.47 -10.26 -3.01
C VAL A 411 -22.25 -8.96 -2.70
N PRO A 412 -23.35 -9.01 -1.92
CA PRO A 412 -24.11 -7.83 -1.55
C PRO A 412 -23.27 -6.80 -0.79
N GLN A 413 -23.54 -5.51 -1.00
CA GLN A 413 -22.72 -4.44 -0.39
C GLN A 413 -22.77 -4.46 1.15
N TRP A 414 -23.90 -4.89 1.74
CA TRP A 414 -24.04 -5.02 3.19
C TRP A 414 -23.14 -6.14 3.74
N MET A 415 -23.08 -7.27 3.04
CA MET A 415 -22.26 -8.43 3.40
C MET A 415 -20.76 -8.12 3.25
N GLN A 416 -20.38 -7.42 2.18
CA GLN A 416 -18.99 -6.98 1.98
C GLN A 416 -18.54 -6.01 3.08
N LYS A 417 -19.35 -4.99 3.42
CA LYS A 417 -19.03 -4.05 4.51
C LYS A 417 -18.79 -4.74 5.86
N LEU A 418 -19.57 -5.79 6.15
CA LEU A 418 -19.41 -6.57 7.37
C LEU A 418 -18.17 -7.47 7.32
N LYS A 419 -17.84 -8.07 6.17
CA LYS A 419 -16.58 -8.80 5.97
C LYS A 419 -15.36 -7.89 6.11
N ASP A 420 -15.37 -6.72 5.47
CA ASP A 420 -14.31 -5.70 5.55
C ASP A 420 -14.13 -5.17 6.99
N ALA A 421 -15.19 -5.18 7.80
CA ALA A 421 -15.17 -4.83 9.22
C ALA A 421 -14.75 -5.99 10.15
N GLY A 422 -14.34 -7.15 9.60
CA GLY A 422 -13.96 -8.33 10.40
C GLY A 422 -15.12 -8.97 11.16
N ARG A 423 -16.37 -8.77 10.72
CA ARG A 423 -17.58 -9.31 11.36
C ARG A 423 -18.16 -10.56 10.69
N LEU A 424 -17.74 -10.88 9.46
CA LEU A 424 -18.21 -12.07 8.73
C LEU A 424 -17.06 -12.83 8.08
N GLU A 425 -17.21 -14.16 8.07
CA GLU A 425 -16.38 -15.08 7.29
C GLU A 425 -17.24 -15.90 6.33
N PHE A 426 -16.63 -16.36 5.23
CA PHE A 426 -17.27 -17.18 4.21
C PHE A 426 -16.57 -18.53 4.13
N TYR A 427 -17.33 -19.61 4.12
CA TYR A 427 -16.83 -20.98 4.03
C TYR A 427 -17.47 -21.72 2.85
N PHE A 428 -16.71 -22.64 2.26
CA PHE A 428 -17.15 -23.48 1.16
C PHE A 428 -16.65 -24.90 1.38
N PHE A 429 -17.53 -25.90 1.16
CA PHE A 429 -17.16 -27.31 1.17
C PHE A 429 -18.15 -28.15 0.36
N ILE A 430 -17.79 -29.42 0.12
CA ILE A 430 -18.64 -30.40 -0.56
C ILE A 430 -18.95 -31.58 0.37
N ARG A 431 -20.13 -32.17 0.23
CA ARG A 431 -20.46 -33.49 0.80
C ARG A 431 -20.89 -34.49 -0.27
N LEU A 432 -20.45 -35.73 -0.12
CA LEU A 432 -20.84 -36.87 -0.96
C LEU A 432 -21.96 -37.64 -0.28
N ARG A 433 -23.08 -37.84 -0.98
CA ARG A 433 -24.26 -38.53 -0.43
C ARG A 433 -24.17 -40.04 -0.61
N GLU A 434 -24.55 -40.74 0.45
CA GLU A 434 -24.78 -42.19 0.41
C GLU A 434 -26.06 -42.48 -0.41
N PRO A 435 -26.00 -43.36 -1.43
CA PRO A 435 -27.14 -43.66 -2.29
C PRO A 435 -28.37 -44.18 -1.53
N GLY A 436 -29.49 -43.47 -1.64
CA GLY A 436 -30.80 -43.92 -1.15
C GLY A 436 -31.05 -43.80 0.36
N THR A 437 -30.06 -43.41 1.18
CA THR A 437 -30.22 -43.29 2.64
C THR A 437 -30.45 -41.86 3.12
N GLY A 438 -30.07 -40.86 2.31
CA GLY A 438 -30.12 -39.44 2.66
C GLY A 438 -28.99 -38.96 3.58
N LYS A 439 -28.01 -39.82 3.90
CA LYS A 439 -26.81 -39.50 4.68
C LYS A 439 -25.65 -39.06 3.79
N TYR A 440 -24.55 -38.65 4.42
CA TYR A 440 -23.29 -38.34 3.75
C TYR A 440 -22.20 -39.34 4.16
N GLU A 441 -21.42 -39.81 3.18
CA GLU A 441 -20.33 -40.76 3.40
C GLU A 441 -18.99 -40.04 3.63
N ALA A 442 -18.80 -38.87 3.01
CA ALA A 442 -17.59 -38.06 3.12
C ALA A 442 -17.90 -36.56 2.91
N ALA A 443 -16.99 -35.70 3.35
CA ALA A 443 -16.97 -34.28 3.03
C ALA A 443 -15.55 -33.83 2.66
N TYR A 444 -15.46 -32.76 1.90
CA TYR A 444 -14.27 -32.34 1.18
C TYR A 444 -14.13 -30.82 1.26
N LEU A 445 -12.93 -30.36 1.59
CA LEU A 445 -12.57 -28.94 1.73
C LEU A 445 -11.65 -28.48 0.58
N ASP A 446 -10.72 -29.33 0.16
CA ASP A 446 -9.60 -28.93 -0.71
C ASP A 446 -9.63 -29.61 -2.10
N ASP A 447 -10.00 -30.89 -2.13
CA ASP A 447 -10.19 -31.68 -3.35
C ASP A 447 -11.33 -32.69 -3.22
N PHE A 448 -12.07 -32.93 -4.30
CA PHE A 448 -13.15 -33.92 -4.32
C PHE A 448 -12.72 -35.19 -5.05
N TYR A 449 -12.89 -36.36 -4.43
CA TYR A 449 -12.57 -37.66 -5.02
C TYR A 449 -13.58 -38.74 -4.61
N VAL A 450 -13.70 -39.79 -5.43
CA VAL A 450 -14.49 -40.99 -5.13
C VAL A 450 -13.74 -42.22 -5.63
N ASP A 451 -13.58 -43.24 -4.80
CA ASP A 451 -12.76 -44.42 -5.14
C ASP A 451 -13.49 -45.50 -5.97
N ARG A 452 -14.71 -45.21 -6.44
CA ARG A 452 -15.57 -46.15 -7.16
C ARG A 452 -16.31 -45.50 -8.33
N THR A 453 -16.45 -46.26 -9.41
CA THR A 453 -17.19 -45.84 -10.62
C THR A 453 -18.70 -45.76 -10.36
N GLY A 454 -19.41 -45.13 -11.30
CA GLY A 454 -20.87 -44.96 -11.26
C GLY A 454 -21.30 -43.52 -11.01
N ARG A 455 -22.61 -43.33 -10.83
CA ARG A 455 -23.22 -42.02 -10.55
C ARG A 455 -23.26 -41.76 -9.05
N HIS A 456 -22.89 -40.54 -8.67
CA HIS A 456 -22.91 -40.09 -7.28
C HIS A 456 -23.58 -38.72 -7.18
N THR A 457 -24.40 -38.54 -6.14
CA THR A 457 -24.97 -37.23 -5.80
C THR A 457 -24.01 -36.49 -4.87
N ILE A 458 -23.64 -35.26 -5.23
CA ILE A 458 -22.82 -34.38 -4.40
C ILE A 458 -23.56 -33.09 -4.06
N GLU A 459 -23.25 -32.55 -2.90
CA GLU A 459 -23.82 -31.35 -2.33
C GLU A 459 -22.72 -30.31 -2.17
N PHE A 460 -22.84 -29.19 -2.89
CA PHE A 460 -22.02 -28.00 -2.69
C PHE A 460 -22.68 -27.13 -1.64
N VAL A 461 -21.89 -26.66 -0.67
CA VAL A 461 -22.35 -25.86 0.46
C VAL A 461 -21.50 -24.60 0.58
N TRP A 462 -22.12 -23.44 0.48
CA TRP A 462 -21.48 -22.15 0.73
C TRP A 462 -22.17 -21.46 1.90
N ILE A 463 -21.41 -20.90 2.85
CA ILE A 463 -21.92 -20.35 4.11
C ILE A 463 -21.27 -19.00 4.39
N CYS A 464 -22.07 -18.04 4.81
CA CYS A 464 -21.63 -16.78 5.39
C CYS A 464 -22.08 -16.74 6.86
N MET A 465 -21.16 -16.52 7.80
CA MET A 465 -21.45 -16.52 9.24
C MET A 465 -20.64 -15.45 10.00
N PRO A 466 -20.97 -15.15 11.28
CA PRO A 466 -20.19 -14.23 12.10
C PRO A 466 -18.74 -14.71 12.23
N ALA A 467 -17.78 -13.78 12.13
CA ALA A 467 -16.36 -14.14 12.11
C ALA A 467 -15.89 -14.81 13.43
N ASN A 468 -16.47 -14.41 14.56
CA ASN A 468 -16.14 -14.94 15.90
C ASN A 468 -17.18 -15.96 16.41
N ASP A 469 -17.92 -16.62 15.50
CA ASP A 469 -18.87 -17.66 15.89
C ASP A 469 -18.12 -18.91 16.39
N PRO A 470 -18.50 -19.52 17.54
CA PRO A 470 -17.81 -20.70 18.07
C PRO A 470 -17.95 -21.94 17.18
N ASP A 471 -19.02 -22.07 16.39
CA ASP A 471 -19.22 -23.20 15.46
C ASP A 471 -18.22 -23.17 14.29
N ARG A 472 -17.50 -22.06 14.05
CA ARG A 472 -16.58 -21.92 12.91
C ARG A 472 -15.47 -22.97 12.87
N ASN A 473 -15.07 -23.49 14.03
CA ASN A 473 -14.02 -24.51 14.13
C ASN A 473 -14.43 -25.83 13.43
N ILE A 474 -15.71 -26.01 13.08
CA ILE A 474 -16.17 -27.16 12.28
C ILE A 474 -15.51 -27.21 10.88
N PHE A 475 -15.14 -26.05 10.32
CA PHE A 475 -14.48 -25.96 9.01
C PHE A 475 -13.00 -26.39 9.04
N ASP A 476 -12.47 -26.74 10.22
CA ASP A 476 -11.15 -27.36 10.39
C ASP A 476 -11.19 -28.88 10.16
N SER A 477 -12.38 -29.49 10.03
CA SER A 477 -12.52 -30.95 9.98
C SER A 477 -13.57 -31.45 8.99
N THR A 478 -13.11 -32.06 7.89
CA THR A 478 -13.96 -32.82 6.96
C THR A 478 -14.84 -33.86 7.64
N ARG A 479 -14.36 -34.49 8.73
CA ARG A 479 -15.16 -35.43 9.52
C ARG A 479 -16.37 -34.76 10.17
N GLN A 480 -16.19 -33.58 10.76
CA GLN A 480 -17.29 -32.85 11.38
C GLN A 480 -18.24 -32.28 10.32
N LEU A 481 -17.71 -31.75 9.21
CA LEU A 481 -18.51 -31.26 8.08
C LEU A 481 -19.40 -32.34 7.47
N LYS A 482 -18.91 -33.58 7.31
CA LYS A 482 -19.71 -34.70 6.80
C LYS A 482 -20.96 -34.92 7.67
N ASP A 483 -20.80 -34.93 8.99
CA ASP A 483 -21.88 -35.16 9.96
C ASP A 483 -22.57 -33.86 10.42
N CYS A 484 -22.31 -32.69 9.81
CA CYS A 484 -22.81 -31.41 10.32
C CYS A 484 -24.31 -31.16 10.07
N GLU A 485 -24.99 -30.69 11.11
CA GLU A 485 -26.36 -30.19 11.04
C GLU A 485 -26.36 -28.72 10.57
N LEU A 486 -26.11 -28.47 9.28
CA LEU A 486 -26.04 -27.13 8.68
C LEU A 486 -27.12 -26.14 9.17
N PHE A 487 -28.34 -26.62 9.36
CA PHE A 487 -29.48 -25.78 9.73
C PHE A 487 -29.51 -25.37 11.21
N SER A 488 -28.70 -25.96 12.09
CA SER A 488 -28.54 -25.53 13.49
C SER A 488 -27.52 -24.40 13.65
N MET A 489 -26.59 -24.25 12.70
CA MET A 489 -25.51 -23.26 12.75
C MET A 489 -26.00 -21.82 12.63
N ASN A 490 -25.26 -20.88 13.21
CA ASN A 490 -25.58 -19.45 13.20
C ASN A 490 -25.03 -18.71 11.95
N TYR A 491 -25.34 -19.21 10.75
CA TYR A 491 -25.04 -18.50 9.49
C TYR A 491 -25.94 -17.27 9.28
N LEU A 492 -25.50 -16.22 8.58
CA LEU A 492 -26.39 -15.17 8.07
C LEU A 492 -27.07 -15.60 6.76
N TYR A 493 -26.31 -16.26 5.89
CA TYR A 493 -26.76 -16.77 4.60
C TYR A 493 -26.04 -18.08 4.30
N TYR A 494 -26.70 -18.97 3.57
CA TYR A 494 -26.11 -20.17 3.01
C TYR A 494 -26.76 -20.47 1.65
N ASP A 495 -26.03 -21.15 0.78
CA ASP A 495 -26.57 -21.82 -0.40
C ASP A 495 -26.19 -23.30 -0.34
N VAL A 496 -27.14 -24.16 -0.72
CA VAL A 496 -26.94 -25.60 -0.89
C VAL A 496 -27.41 -25.97 -2.28
N SER A 497 -26.53 -26.60 -3.05
CA SER A 497 -26.79 -26.97 -4.44
C SER A 497 -26.32 -28.41 -4.71
N TYR A 498 -27.24 -29.22 -5.25
CA TYR A 498 -26.99 -30.63 -5.56
C TYR A 498 -26.64 -30.83 -7.03
N TYR A 499 -25.68 -31.71 -7.29
CA TYR A 499 -25.21 -32.09 -8.62
C TYR A 499 -25.00 -33.60 -8.72
N GLU A 500 -25.19 -34.15 -9.91
CA GLU A 500 -24.91 -35.54 -10.23
C GLU A 500 -23.57 -35.62 -10.96
N VAL A 501 -22.66 -36.48 -10.49
CA VAL A 501 -21.36 -36.72 -11.14
C VAL A 501 -21.24 -38.17 -11.57
N LEU A 502 -20.63 -38.42 -12.73
CA LEU A 502 -20.32 -39.74 -13.25
C LEU A 502 -18.81 -40.00 -13.13
N MET A 503 -18.45 -40.97 -12.30
CA MET A 503 -17.11 -41.56 -12.31
C MET A 503 -17.10 -42.68 -13.34
N GLU A 504 -16.55 -42.41 -14.52
CA GLU A 504 -16.65 -43.28 -15.70
C GLU A 504 -15.78 -44.53 -15.58
N ASN A 505 -14.48 -44.32 -15.32
CA ASN A 505 -13.46 -45.36 -15.23
C ASN A 505 -12.80 -45.32 -13.85
N SER A 506 -12.21 -46.43 -13.40
CA SER A 506 -11.34 -46.45 -12.23
C SER A 506 -9.89 -46.47 -12.69
N VAL A 507 -9.05 -45.64 -12.07
CA VAL A 507 -7.61 -45.62 -12.32
C VAL A 507 -6.85 -46.13 -11.10
N SER A 508 -5.78 -46.87 -11.37
CA SER A 508 -4.97 -47.53 -10.35
C SER A 508 -3.50 -47.12 -10.48
N GLY A 509 -2.83 -47.02 -9.33
CA GLY A 509 -1.44 -46.58 -9.23
C GLY A 509 -1.28 -45.06 -9.12
N THR A 510 -0.18 -44.65 -8.49
CA THR A 510 0.11 -43.25 -8.16
C THR A 510 0.59 -42.45 -9.38
N ARG A 511 0.03 -41.25 -9.59
CA ARG A 511 0.43 -40.33 -10.67
C ARG A 511 1.45 -39.30 -10.16
N TYR A 512 2.70 -39.37 -10.64
CA TYR A 512 3.76 -38.47 -10.19
C TYR A 512 3.68 -37.05 -10.77
N ILE A 513 3.82 -36.05 -9.90
CA ILE A 513 3.94 -34.62 -10.22
C ILE A 513 5.43 -34.26 -10.31
N TRP A 514 5.87 -33.86 -11.51
CA TRP A 514 7.27 -33.53 -11.81
C TRP A 514 7.55 -32.03 -11.93
N ASN A 515 6.51 -31.22 -12.14
CA ASN A 515 6.62 -29.78 -12.36
C ASN A 515 5.39 -29.08 -11.79
N ILE A 516 5.58 -27.96 -11.10
CA ILE A 516 4.53 -27.07 -10.60
C ILE A 516 4.65 -25.75 -11.38
N LYS A 517 3.61 -25.37 -12.12
CA LYS A 517 3.61 -24.11 -12.87
C LYS A 517 2.69 -23.10 -12.21
N PHE A 518 3.21 -21.89 -12.08
CA PHE A 518 2.45 -20.75 -11.62
C PHE A 518 2.24 -19.74 -12.74
N GLN A 519 1.33 -18.81 -12.50
CA GLN A 519 1.17 -17.57 -13.23
C GLN A 519 1.23 -16.42 -12.22
N GLN A 520 2.04 -15.41 -12.54
CA GLN A 520 2.13 -14.17 -11.79
C GLN A 520 1.34 -13.09 -12.51
N ASP A 521 0.63 -12.24 -11.75
CA ASP A 521 0.01 -11.05 -12.32
C ASP A 521 1.07 -10.07 -12.84
N GLY A 522 0.88 -9.63 -14.09
CA GLY A 522 1.87 -8.87 -14.83
C GLY A 522 2.02 -7.41 -14.38
N GLY A 523 3.26 -6.92 -14.37
CA GLY A 523 3.60 -5.56 -13.96
C GLY A 523 5.08 -5.43 -13.63
N GLU A 524 5.50 -4.28 -13.13
CA GLU A 524 6.83 -4.12 -12.53
C GLU A 524 6.75 -4.35 -11.02
N PHE A 525 7.55 -5.28 -10.49
CA PHE A 525 7.57 -5.60 -9.06
C PHE A 525 8.33 -4.52 -8.27
N THR A 526 7.64 -3.88 -7.33
CA THR A 526 8.15 -2.84 -6.44
C THR A 526 7.42 -2.87 -5.09
N GLU A 527 7.96 -2.23 -4.06
CA GLU A 527 7.30 -2.00 -2.77
C GLU A 527 5.87 -1.43 -2.91
N ALA A 528 5.65 -0.56 -3.90
CA ALA A 528 4.35 0.07 -4.17
C ALA A 528 3.40 -0.79 -5.02
N THR A 529 3.87 -1.90 -5.60
CA THR A 529 3.09 -2.78 -6.46
C THR A 529 3.03 -4.23 -5.98
N LYS A 530 3.78 -4.60 -4.94
CA LYS A 530 3.92 -5.99 -4.45
C LYS A 530 2.58 -6.70 -4.20
N ASP A 531 1.57 -5.99 -3.68
CA ASP A 531 0.26 -6.55 -3.35
C ASP A 531 -0.64 -6.77 -4.60
N ASN A 532 -0.19 -6.27 -5.76
CA ASN A 532 -0.76 -6.55 -7.08
C ASN A 532 -0.07 -7.73 -7.78
N HIS A 533 1.07 -8.22 -7.29
CA HIS A 533 1.82 -9.33 -7.87
C HIS A 533 1.37 -10.67 -7.27
N ARG A 534 0.10 -11.01 -7.49
CA ARG A 534 -0.49 -12.26 -7.02
C ARG A 534 0.05 -13.44 -7.82
N ILE A 535 0.13 -14.59 -7.17
CA ILE A 535 0.54 -15.87 -7.76
C ILE A 535 -0.66 -16.82 -7.77
N SER A 536 -0.84 -17.53 -8.87
CA SER A 536 -1.89 -18.55 -9.05
C SER A 536 -1.31 -19.80 -9.72
N PHE A 537 -1.94 -20.97 -9.54
CA PHE A 537 -1.55 -22.16 -10.30
C PHE A 537 -2.01 -22.06 -11.76
N GLN A 538 -1.18 -22.52 -12.71
CA GLN A 538 -1.67 -22.81 -14.05
C GLN A 538 -2.62 -24.01 -14.03
N THR A 539 -3.56 -24.08 -14.98
CA THR A 539 -4.63 -25.11 -15.03
C THR A 539 -4.08 -26.56 -15.00
N ASP A 540 -2.92 -26.80 -15.61
CA ASP A 540 -2.27 -28.13 -15.63
C ASP A 540 -1.67 -28.56 -14.28
N THR A 541 -1.50 -27.60 -13.37
CA THR A 541 -0.94 -27.76 -12.02
C THR A 541 -2.08 -27.78 -11.00
N LEU A 542 -3.06 -26.89 -11.15
CA LEU A 542 -4.28 -26.82 -10.34
C LEU A 542 -5.10 -28.14 -10.39
N SER A 543 -5.08 -28.84 -11.52
CA SER A 543 -5.72 -30.16 -11.70
C SER A 543 -5.02 -31.32 -10.97
N LYS A 544 -3.85 -31.08 -10.35
CA LYS A 544 -3.04 -32.10 -9.65
C LYS A 544 -2.65 -31.70 -8.24
N CYS A 545 -2.68 -30.40 -7.94
CA CYS A 545 -2.22 -29.82 -6.68
C CYS A 545 -3.26 -28.83 -6.12
N TYR A 546 -3.15 -28.55 -4.83
CA TYR A 546 -3.90 -27.50 -4.15
C TYR A 546 -3.04 -26.83 -3.06
N THR A 547 -3.45 -25.65 -2.60
CA THR A 547 -3.13 -25.18 -1.24
C THR A 547 -4.36 -25.44 -0.38
N ARG A 548 -4.21 -25.73 0.92
CA ARG A 548 -5.37 -25.99 1.78
C ARG A 548 -6.35 -24.82 1.75
N SER A 549 -7.65 -25.08 1.77
CA SER A 549 -8.76 -24.12 1.71
C SER A 549 -8.70 -22.97 2.72
N GLN A 550 -8.02 -23.15 3.85
CA GLN A 550 -7.77 -22.11 4.86
C GLN A 550 -6.54 -21.23 4.58
N HIS A 551 -5.76 -21.60 3.56
CA HIS A 551 -4.44 -21.07 3.21
C HIS A 551 -4.35 -21.00 1.67
N ASP A 552 -5.09 -20.07 1.05
CA ASP A 552 -4.83 -19.66 -0.33
C ASP A 552 -3.34 -19.31 -0.52
N ILE A 553 -2.85 -19.33 -1.76
CA ILE A 553 -1.54 -18.72 -2.07
C ILE A 553 -1.60 -17.26 -1.59
N PRO A 554 -0.71 -16.81 -0.69
CA PRO A 554 -0.81 -15.50 -0.07
C PRO A 554 -0.89 -14.38 -1.13
N SER A 555 -1.70 -13.36 -0.88
CA SER A 555 -1.73 -12.16 -1.73
C SER A 555 -0.65 -11.14 -1.35
N GLU A 556 0.06 -11.36 -0.25
CA GLU A 556 1.01 -10.42 0.34
C GLU A 556 2.43 -10.96 0.31
N TRP A 557 3.36 -10.11 -0.11
CA TRP A 557 4.80 -10.37 -0.06
C TRP A 557 5.41 -9.76 1.19
N TYR A 558 6.10 -10.58 1.98
CA TYR A 558 6.75 -10.20 3.23
C TYR A 558 8.17 -9.70 2.95
N TYR A 559 8.51 -8.52 3.45
CA TYR A 559 9.88 -8.02 3.30
C TYR A 559 10.77 -8.59 4.41
N ASN A 560 11.76 -9.40 4.03
CA ASN A 560 12.81 -9.89 4.91
C ASN A 560 14.00 -8.93 4.86
N SER A 561 14.17 -8.13 5.92
CA SER A 561 15.28 -7.18 6.01
C SER A 561 16.65 -7.84 5.99
N GLY A 562 16.77 -9.05 6.55
CA GLY A 562 18.04 -9.78 6.68
C GLY A 562 18.59 -10.34 5.37
N SER A 563 17.73 -10.52 4.36
CA SER A 563 18.11 -10.93 3.00
C SER A 563 17.88 -9.85 1.93
N ASP A 564 17.31 -8.69 2.31
CA ASP A 564 16.83 -7.61 1.42
C ASP A 564 15.94 -8.11 0.26
N THR A 565 15.08 -9.07 0.56
CA THR A 565 14.16 -9.69 -0.41
C THR A 565 12.72 -9.64 0.06
N TYR A 566 11.81 -9.70 -0.90
CA TYR A 566 10.41 -10.00 -0.66
C TYR A 566 10.23 -11.52 -0.76
N THR A 567 9.74 -12.15 0.31
CA THR A 567 9.47 -13.58 0.34
C THR A 567 7.96 -13.85 0.44
N MET A 568 7.54 -14.98 -0.11
CA MET A 568 6.19 -15.49 0.01
C MET A 568 6.23 -17.01 0.13
N GLY A 569 5.87 -17.52 1.31
CA GLY A 569 5.92 -18.94 1.66
C GLY A 569 4.54 -19.57 1.75
N PHE A 570 4.34 -20.73 1.13
CA PHE A 570 3.08 -21.48 1.20
C PHE A 570 3.27 -22.98 0.97
N TRP A 571 2.34 -23.79 1.48
CA TRP A 571 2.32 -25.24 1.30
C TRP A 571 1.48 -25.64 0.08
N VAL A 572 2.02 -26.51 -0.75
CA VAL A 572 1.32 -27.15 -1.86
C VAL A 572 1.18 -28.64 -1.59
N TYR A 573 -0.03 -29.17 -1.76
CA TYR A 573 -0.40 -30.56 -1.51
C TYR A 573 -0.77 -31.23 -2.83
N ALA A 574 -0.43 -32.52 -2.98
CA ALA A 574 -0.92 -33.32 -4.09
C ALA A 574 -2.41 -33.67 -3.88
N ARG A 575 -3.21 -33.60 -4.94
CA ARG A 575 -4.61 -34.12 -4.93
C ARG A 575 -4.59 -35.65 -4.84
N HIS A 576 -5.69 -36.23 -4.36
CA HIS A 576 -5.84 -37.68 -4.27
C HIS A 576 -5.51 -38.38 -5.60
N GLY A 577 -4.79 -39.50 -5.52
CA GLY A 577 -4.27 -40.23 -6.70
C GLY A 577 -3.00 -39.64 -7.33
N TYR A 578 -2.56 -38.45 -6.90
CA TYR A 578 -1.27 -37.86 -7.26
C TYR A 578 -0.27 -37.88 -6.10
N GLN A 579 1.02 -37.86 -6.42
CA GLN A 579 2.11 -37.74 -5.45
C GLN A 579 3.23 -36.90 -6.08
N PHE A 580 3.99 -36.14 -5.29
CA PHE A 580 5.18 -35.47 -5.81
C PHE A 580 6.28 -36.50 -6.13
N ALA A 581 7.00 -36.31 -7.23
CA ALA A 581 8.12 -37.19 -7.55
C ALA A 581 9.20 -37.09 -6.45
N GLY A 582 9.47 -38.18 -5.73
CA GLY A 582 10.52 -38.20 -4.72
C GLY A 582 10.50 -39.46 -3.83
N GLN A 583 11.62 -40.18 -3.80
CA GLN A 583 12.10 -40.85 -2.60
C GLN A 583 13.51 -40.30 -2.34
N VAL A 584 13.81 -39.99 -1.07
CA VAL A 584 14.87 -39.02 -0.74
C VAL A 584 16.27 -39.64 -0.70
N GLU A 585 17.18 -39.13 -1.55
CA GLU A 585 18.63 -39.11 -1.24
C GLU A 585 19.33 -37.77 -1.56
N SER A 586 18.78 -36.89 -2.43
CA SER A 586 19.29 -35.50 -2.55
C SER A 586 18.28 -34.49 -3.11
N VAL A 587 18.22 -33.31 -2.49
CA VAL A 587 17.22 -32.25 -2.74
C VAL A 587 17.62 -31.35 -3.93
N SER A 588 17.84 -31.94 -5.11
CA SER A 588 18.21 -31.19 -6.32
C SER A 588 17.42 -31.58 -7.59
N GLY A 589 16.62 -32.65 -7.54
CA GLY A 589 16.13 -33.31 -8.76
C GLY A 589 14.69 -33.02 -9.22
N THR A 590 13.68 -33.10 -8.36
CA THR A 590 12.41 -33.71 -8.82
C THR A 590 11.23 -32.79 -9.15
N VAL A 591 11.15 -31.56 -8.64
CA VAL A 591 10.03 -30.65 -8.95
C VAL A 591 10.54 -29.28 -9.41
N SER A 592 10.38 -28.97 -10.70
CA SER A 592 10.68 -27.63 -11.23
C SER A 592 9.50 -26.68 -11.00
N VAL A 593 9.80 -25.38 -10.86
CA VAL A 593 8.84 -24.31 -10.58
C VAL A 593 9.04 -23.19 -11.59
N ASN A 594 7.95 -22.70 -12.17
CA ASN A 594 7.97 -21.60 -13.15
C ASN A 594 7.26 -20.35 -12.59
N VAL A 595 8.05 -19.35 -12.17
CA VAL A 595 7.61 -18.01 -11.73
C VAL A 595 8.59 -16.98 -12.31
N GLU A 596 8.11 -15.82 -12.76
CA GLU A 596 8.98 -14.77 -13.29
C GLU A 596 9.67 -13.98 -12.16
N HIS A 597 10.89 -13.49 -12.40
CA HIS A 597 11.66 -12.63 -11.49
C HIS A 597 11.81 -13.11 -10.02
N THR A 598 11.60 -14.41 -9.78
CA THR A 598 11.43 -15.00 -8.46
C THR A 598 12.22 -16.32 -8.40
N GLU A 599 13.02 -16.51 -7.34
CA GLU A 599 13.79 -17.74 -7.11
C GLU A 599 13.11 -18.59 -6.01
N VAL A 600 13.26 -19.93 -6.07
CA VAL A 600 12.76 -20.83 -5.01
C VAL A 600 13.90 -21.17 -4.06
N SER A 601 13.82 -20.70 -2.82
CA SER A 601 14.88 -20.82 -1.80
C SER A 601 14.83 -22.12 -1.00
N TYR A 602 13.63 -22.61 -0.70
CA TYR A 602 13.42 -23.76 0.18
C TYR A 602 12.34 -24.69 -0.35
N LYS A 603 12.59 -26.01 -0.21
CA LYS A 603 11.68 -27.11 -0.53
C LYS A 603 11.85 -28.18 0.54
N ASP A 604 10.78 -28.44 1.28
CA ASP A 604 10.70 -29.60 2.18
C ASP A 604 9.61 -30.53 1.64
N VAL A 605 9.96 -31.78 1.36
CA VAL A 605 9.02 -32.81 0.88
C VAL A 605 8.61 -33.64 2.10
N ASN A 606 7.38 -33.44 2.56
CA ASN A 606 6.87 -34.19 3.69
C ASN A 606 6.13 -35.44 3.18
N ASP A 607 6.87 -36.55 3.09
CA ASP A 607 6.39 -37.88 2.67
C ASP A 607 5.14 -38.37 3.43
N SER A 608 4.85 -37.84 4.64
CA SER A 608 3.67 -38.24 5.41
C SER A 608 2.36 -37.58 4.95
N ASN A 609 2.43 -36.50 4.17
CA ASN A 609 1.28 -35.71 3.71
C ASN A 609 1.31 -35.38 2.21
N ASP A 610 2.24 -35.97 1.44
CA ASP A 610 2.51 -35.67 0.02
C ASP A 610 2.44 -34.16 -0.28
N SER A 611 3.22 -33.38 0.48
CA SER A 611 3.20 -31.92 0.44
C SER A 611 4.59 -31.31 0.30
N ILE A 612 4.68 -30.18 -0.40
CA ILE A 612 5.90 -29.38 -0.58
C ILE A 612 5.67 -27.97 -0.05
N TYR A 613 6.53 -27.50 0.85
CA TYR A 613 6.61 -26.07 1.14
C TYR A 613 7.39 -25.36 0.04
N ILE A 614 6.86 -24.25 -0.47
CA ILE A 614 7.50 -23.40 -1.47
C ILE A 614 7.69 -22.02 -0.85
N GLU A 615 8.95 -21.58 -0.74
CA GLU A 615 9.28 -20.17 -0.53
C GLU A 615 9.71 -19.54 -1.85
N LEU A 616 8.92 -18.57 -2.30
CA LEU A 616 9.18 -17.71 -3.44
C LEU A 616 9.93 -16.46 -2.97
N VAL A 617 11.02 -16.10 -3.66
CA VAL A 617 11.88 -14.95 -3.32
C VAL A 617 11.99 -13.99 -4.49
N ALA A 618 11.32 -12.84 -4.39
CA ALA A 618 11.46 -11.71 -5.31
C ALA A 618 12.52 -10.73 -4.78
N LYS A 619 13.49 -10.38 -5.62
CA LYS A 619 14.57 -9.46 -5.22
C LYS A 619 14.07 -8.02 -5.23
N ARG A 620 14.45 -7.24 -4.23
CA ARG A 620 14.09 -5.82 -4.15
C ARG A 620 14.78 -5.02 -5.26
N LYS A 621 14.03 -4.12 -5.91
CA LYS A 621 14.57 -3.24 -6.95
C LYS A 621 15.29 -2.04 -6.34
N LEU A 622 16.52 -1.80 -6.77
CA LEU A 622 17.41 -0.78 -6.17
C LEU A 622 16.93 0.68 -6.34
N THR A 623 15.90 0.95 -7.15
CA THR A 623 15.32 2.30 -7.30
C THR A 623 14.42 2.74 -6.14
N GLU A 624 14.12 1.86 -5.18
CA GLU A 624 13.35 2.19 -3.96
C GLU A 624 14.20 2.87 -2.88
N VAL A 625 15.51 2.89 -3.10
CA VAL A 625 16.52 3.43 -2.19
C VAL A 625 16.46 4.97 -2.13
N ARG A 626 16.58 5.53 -0.91
CA ARG A 626 16.50 6.98 -0.66
C ARG A 626 17.72 7.54 0.06
N GLY A 627 18.85 7.60 -0.64
CA GLY A 627 20.04 8.35 -0.19
C GLY A 627 21.14 8.43 -1.26
N THR A 628 21.84 9.56 -1.31
CA THR A 628 23.03 9.81 -2.15
C THR A 628 24.27 9.96 -1.27
N LEU A 629 25.31 9.16 -1.53
CA LEU A 629 26.54 9.15 -0.73
C LEU A 629 27.40 10.37 -1.11
N LYS A 630 27.99 11.05 -0.12
CA LYS A 630 28.77 12.27 -0.36
C LYS A 630 30.17 12.21 0.21
N GLU A 631 30.35 11.63 1.40
CA GLU A 631 31.65 11.58 2.08
C GLU A 631 31.76 10.35 2.99
N PHE A 632 32.92 9.69 2.98
CA PHE A 632 33.39 8.78 4.02
C PHE A 632 34.40 9.54 4.89
N ARG A 633 34.24 9.54 6.21
CA ARG A 633 35.22 10.06 7.18
C ARG A 633 35.73 8.90 8.00
N LEU A 634 36.91 8.38 7.66
CA LEU A 634 37.42 7.14 8.22
C LEU A 634 37.88 7.34 9.66
N GLY A 635 37.35 6.56 10.60
CA GLY A 635 37.74 6.67 12.00
C GLY A 635 39.22 6.38 12.23
N GLY A 636 39.73 6.70 13.43
CA GLY A 636 41.04 6.18 13.88
C GLY A 636 41.07 4.66 14.03
N ASN A 637 39.90 4.01 13.95
CA ASN A 637 39.70 2.60 13.67
C ASN A 637 38.33 2.41 12.98
N THR A 638 38.03 1.17 12.61
CA THR A 638 36.81 0.73 11.87
C THR A 638 35.47 1.01 12.57
N TRP A 639 35.45 1.32 13.87
CA TRP A 639 34.24 1.67 14.62
C TRP A 639 33.92 3.17 14.67
N TYR A 640 34.86 4.04 14.28
CA TYR A 640 34.70 5.50 14.33
C TYR A 640 34.51 6.16 12.95
N THR A 641 34.18 5.37 11.92
CA THR A 641 33.95 5.89 10.57
C THR A 641 32.56 6.53 10.44
N GLU A 642 32.50 7.83 10.15
CA GLU A 642 31.28 8.56 9.85
C GLU A 642 31.01 8.55 8.34
N ILE A 643 29.78 8.19 7.92
CA ILE A 643 29.35 8.28 6.53
C ILE A 643 28.35 9.43 6.38
N VAL A 644 28.69 10.39 5.52
CA VAL A 644 27.86 11.56 5.24
C VAL A 644 27.02 11.31 3.99
N SER A 645 25.71 11.29 4.21
CA SER A 645 24.69 11.23 3.18
C SER A 645 23.69 12.37 3.32
N ASP A 646 22.89 12.59 2.28
CA ASP A 646 21.72 13.48 2.33
C ASP A 646 20.57 12.93 3.20
N ALA A 647 20.70 11.71 3.72
CA ALA A 647 19.73 11.03 4.58
C ALA A 647 20.40 10.38 5.82
N SER A 648 21.45 11.00 6.38
CA SER A 648 22.33 10.39 7.40
C SER A 648 21.63 9.90 8.66
N SER A 649 20.47 10.45 9.01
CA SER A 649 19.65 9.98 10.14
C SER A 649 18.94 8.64 9.93
N LYS A 650 18.93 8.09 8.71
CA LYS A 650 18.22 6.85 8.36
C LYS A 650 19.11 5.62 8.29
N TYR A 651 20.40 5.79 8.10
CA TYR A 651 21.32 4.71 7.76
C TYR A 651 22.32 4.47 8.89
N LYS A 652 22.43 3.23 9.35
CA LYS A 652 23.55 2.78 10.17
C LYS A 652 24.47 1.93 9.30
N PHE A 653 25.74 2.28 9.33
CA PHE A 653 26.81 1.56 8.65
C PHE A 653 27.68 0.85 9.68
N LYS A 654 28.15 -0.35 9.36
CA LYS A 654 28.98 -1.18 10.23
C LYS A 654 30.22 -1.67 9.47
N ASN A 655 31.22 -2.13 10.22
CA ASN A 655 32.43 -2.77 9.70
C ASN A 655 33.09 -2.02 8.53
N THR A 656 33.16 -0.69 8.63
CA THR A 656 33.69 0.12 7.52
C THR A 656 35.22 0.10 7.51
N VAL A 657 35.81 -0.53 6.48
CA VAL A 657 37.27 -0.72 6.35
C VAL A 657 37.70 -0.43 4.92
N VAL A 658 38.85 0.22 4.76
CA VAL A 658 39.49 0.45 3.45
C VAL A 658 40.81 -0.29 3.37
N TYR A 659 41.01 -1.03 2.28
CA TYR A 659 42.20 -1.84 2.01
C TYR A 659 42.86 -1.48 0.67
N GLU A 660 44.20 -1.50 0.62
CA GLU A 660 44.96 -1.61 -0.64
C GLU A 660 44.64 -2.96 -1.33
N ALA A 661 44.63 -2.99 -2.67
CA ALA A 661 44.30 -4.18 -3.47
C ALA A 661 45.30 -5.36 -3.39
N ILE A 662 46.31 -5.30 -2.52
CA ILE A 662 47.38 -6.30 -2.42
C ILE A 662 47.00 -7.40 -1.40
N GLY A 663 46.37 -8.47 -1.90
CA GLY A 663 46.37 -9.81 -1.31
C GLY A 663 45.81 -9.99 0.12
N THR A 664 44.58 -10.52 0.23
CA THR A 664 44.00 -11.13 1.45
C THR A 664 44.09 -10.32 2.75
N TYR A 665 43.06 -9.48 3.01
CA TYR A 665 42.67 -8.95 4.34
C TYR A 665 43.86 -8.60 5.28
N GLY A 666 44.68 -7.62 4.92
CA GLY A 666 45.94 -7.32 5.62
C GLY A 666 45.99 -6.03 6.42
N VAL A 667 45.83 -4.87 5.76
CA VAL A 667 46.25 -3.57 6.32
C VAL A 667 45.22 -2.47 6.04
N GLU A 668 44.80 -1.76 7.09
CA GLU A 668 43.98 -0.54 7.01
C GLU A 668 44.81 0.59 6.38
N ILE A 669 44.28 1.30 5.38
CA ILE A 669 45.08 2.28 4.62
C ILE A 669 45.70 3.36 5.51
N SER A 670 46.96 3.69 5.24
CA SER A 670 47.66 4.80 5.88
C SER A 670 47.57 6.09 5.05
N ILE A 671 47.61 5.98 3.73
CA ILE A 671 47.50 7.07 2.75
C ILE A 671 46.90 6.48 1.46
N MET A 672 46.16 7.27 0.66
CA MET A 672 45.82 6.88 -0.71
C MET A 672 46.82 7.48 -1.72
N LYS A 673 47.28 6.67 -2.67
CA LYS A 673 48.28 7.00 -3.69
C LYS A 673 47.64 7.09 -5.07
N GLU A 674 48.27 7.86 -5.96
CA GLU A 674 47.92 7.87 -7.38
C GLU A 674 48.12 6.46 -7.99
N ASP A 675 47.23 6.10 -8.91
CA ASP A 675 47.19 4.83 -9.66
C ASP A 675 47.00 3.50 -8.89
N GLU A 676 46.70 3.52 -7.57
CA GLU A 676 46.41 2.30 -6.79
C GLU A 676 44.91 2.00 -6.58
N LEU A 677 44.48 0.74 -6.71
CA LEU A 677 43.09 0.35 -6.45
C LEU A 677 42.80 0.15 -4.95
N TYR A 678 41.71 0.74 -4.46
CA TYR A 678 41.25 0.63 -3.06
C TYR A 678 39.86 0.00 -2.94
N TYR A 679 39.68 -0.87 -1.95
CA TYR A 679 38.40 -1.50 -1.64
C TYR A 679 37.82 -0.90 -0.36
N VAL A 680 36.61 -0.35 -0.43
CA VAL A 680 35.85 0.13 0.74
C VAL A 680 34.75 -0.88 1.06
N TYR A 681 34.94 -1.65 2.13
CA TYR A 681 33.90 -2.50 2.66
C TYR A 681 33.10 -1.73 3.70
N PHE A 682 31.78 -1.81 3.65
CA PHE A 682 30.87 -1.39 4.72
C PHE A 682 29.61 -2.25 4.64
N ASP A 683 29.11 -2.64 5.80
CA ASP A 683 27.79 -3.22 5.93
C ASP A 683 26.77 -2.09 6.11
N ILE A 684 25.58 -2.24 5.52
CA ILE A 684 24.43 -1.37 5.81
C ILE A 684 23.47 -2.18 6.67
N ASP A 685 22.79 -1.54 7.62
CA ASP A 685 21.78 -2.24 8.44
C ASP A 685 20.68 -2.88 7.56
N PRO A 686 20.22 -4.11 7.89
CA PRO A 686 19.08 -4.77 7.27
C PRO A 686 17.87 -3.83 7.10
N GLY A 687 17.31 -3.75 5.89
CA GLY A 687 16.19 -2.85 5.56
C GLY A 687 16.54 -1.68 4.63
N TYR A 688 17.83 -1.34 4.54
CA TYR A 688 18.29 -0.08 3.98
C TYR A 688 19.24 -0.30 2.80
N GLY A 689 18.73 -0.23 1.56
CA GLY A 689 19.59 -0.18 0.37
C GLY A 689 20.24 1.20 0.19
N TYR A 690 21.36 1.25 -0.54
CA TYR A 690 22.11 2.49 -0.83
C TYR A 690 22.41 2.65 -2.34
N TYR A 691 22.19 3.85 -2.90
CA TYR A 691 22.29 4.08 -4.34
C TYR A 691 23.50 4.94 -4.70
N LEU A 692 24.28 4.44 -5.65
CA LEU A 692 25.42 5.09 -6.26
C LEU A 692 25.26 5.00 -7.78
N THR A 693 25.22 6.14 -8.46
CA THR A 693 25.38 6.20 -9.91
C THR A 693 26.82 5.88 -10.28
N ASP A 694 27.05 5.20 -11.40
CA ASP A 694 28.39 5.10 -11.98
C ASP A 694 28.98 6.50 -12.21
N ASN A 695 30.26 6.64 -11.89
CA ASN A 695 31.01 7.91 -11.90
C ASN A 695 30.57 8.95 -10.85
N THR A 696 29.88 8.54 -9.77
CA THR A 696 29.58 9.47 -8.66
C THR A 696 30.88 9.89 -7.96
N PRO A 697 31.18 11.19 -7.83
CA PRO A 697 32.29 11.67 -7.02
C PRO A 697 31.93 11.55 -5.53
N ILE A 698 32.79 10.89 -4.76
CA ILE A 698 32.68 10.69 -3.32
C ILE A 698 33.91 11.29 -2.66
N LYS A 699 33.75 11.91 -1.50
CA LYS A 699 34.89 12.37 -0.68
C LYS A 699 35.34 11.29 0.30
N VAL A 700 36.64 11.15 0.53
CA VAL A 700 37.21 10.29 1.58
C VAL A 700 38.12 11.14 2.45
N THR A 701 37.77 11.30 3.72
CA THR A 701 38.49 12.13 4.70
C THR A 701 39.18 11.22 5.72
N LEU A 702 40.49 11.31 5.82
CA LEU A 702 41.31 10.78 6.91
C LEU A 702 41.45 11.87 7.99
N PRO A 703 40.99 11.67 9.23
CA PRO A 703 41.19 12.61 10.32
C PRO A 703 42.65 12.65 10.80
N GLU A 704 42.99 13.77 11.44
CA GLU A 704 44.24 14.04 12.15
C GLU A 704 44.50 13.00 13.26
N GLY A 705 45.78 12.61 13.44
CA GLY A 705 46.19 11.69 14.51
C GLY A 705 47.15 10.58 14.10
N TYR A 706 47.34 9.62 15.02
CA TYR A 706 48.31 8.53 14.91
C TYR A 706 47.69 7.30 14.20
N ARG A 707 48.34 6.79 13.15
CA ARG A 707 47.99 5.54 12.45
C ARG A 707 49.20 4.60 12.37
N ALA A 708 48.96 3.37 11.88
CA ALA A 708 49.92 2.27 11.89
C ALA A 708 51.31 2.59 11.27
N ASN A 709 51.40 3.56 10.35
CA ASN A 709 52.65 3.97 9.69
C ASN A 709 52.98 5.47 9.81
N GLY A 710 52.38 6.22 10.74
CA GLY A 710 52.76 7.64 10.95
C GLY A 710 51.72 8.51 11.64
N MET A 711 52.12 9.75 11.92
CA MET A 711 51.27 10.83 12.43
C MET A 711 50.85 11.75 11.29
N PHE A 712 49.57 12.10 11.21
CA PHE A 712 49.07 13.16 10.34
C PHE A 712 48.74 14.39 11.17
N ASP A 713 49.46 15.49 10.94
CA ASP A 713 49.32 16.77 11.66
C ASP A 713 48.04 17.54 11.28
N LYS A 714 47.33 17.10 10.23
CA LYS A 714 46.03 17.63 9.77
C LYS A 714 45.22 16.52 9.10
N ALA A 715 43.91 16.67 9.07
CA ALA A 715 43.03 15.80 8.29
C ALA A 715 43.27 15.95 6.77
N VAL A 716 43.27 14.84 6.03
CA VAL A 716 43.49 14.77 4.58
C VAL A 716 42.21 14.32 3.88
N THR A 717 41.73 15.07 2.88
CA THR A 717 40.55 14.70 2.08
C THR A 717 40.94 14.39 0.64
N TYR A 718 40.45 13.27 0.13
CA TYR A 718 40.55 12.86 -1.27
C TYR A 718 39.18 12.97 -1.95
N ASN A 719 39.15 13.43 -3.20
CA ASN A 719 38.01 13.18 -4.09
C ASN A 719 38.29 11.86 -4.82
N VAL A 720 37.31 10.95 -4.90
CA VAL A 720 37.41 9.65 -5.59
C VAL A 720 36.14 9.37 -6.39
N ILE A 721 36.19 8.44 -7.34
CA ILE A 721 35.07 8.14 -8.24
C ILE A 721 34.55 6.72 -8.01
N TYR A 722 33.24 6.57 -7.85
CA TYR A 722 32.61 5.25 -7.86
C TYR A 722 32.58 4.64 -9.27
N LYS A 723 33.00 3.38 -9.40
CA LYS A 723 32.90 2.56 -10.61
C LYS A 723 32.42 1.17 -10.21
N GLY A 724 31.28 0.73 -10.72
CA GLY A 724 30.77 -0.60 -10.40
C GLY A 724 29.57 -0.99 -11.25
N ASP A 725 29.64 -2.17 -11.88
CA ASP A 725 28.62 -2.67 -12.78
C ASP A 725 27.22 -2.73 -12.11
N TRP A 726 26.23 -2.23 -12.83
CA TRP A 726 24.86 -2.06 -12.33
C TRP A 726 24.09 -3.40 -12.35
N TYR A 727 23.66 -3.87 -11.18
CA TYR A 727 22.55 -4.82 -11.07
C TYR A 727 21.24 -4.05 -10.87
N SER A 728 20.13 -4.51 -11.46
CA SER A 728 18.80 -3.94 -11.21
C SER A 728 18.18 -4.35 -9.87
N TYR A 729 18.78 -5.35 -9.21
CA TYR A 729 18.28 -6.05 -8.03
C TYR A 729 19.41 -6.33 -7.03
N SER A 730 19.10 -6.30 -5.73
CA SER A 730 20.05 -6.48 -4.63
C SER A 730 20.60 -7.92 -4.51
N PRO A 731 21.93 -8.17 -4.52
CA PRO A 731 22.52 -9.47 -4.22
C PRO A 731 22.83 -9.67 -2.71
N ILE A 732 22.67 -10.90 -2.21
CA ILE A 732 22.69 -11.27 -0.78
C ILE A 732 23.99 -10.88 -0.03
N ILE A 733 25.14 -10.83 -0.72
CA ILE A 733 26.41 -10.40 -0.14
C ILE A 733 27.26 -9.75 -1.23
N GLN A 734 27.31 -8.42 -1.28
CA GLN A 734 28.25 -7.71 -2.17
C GLN A 734 28.93 -6.53 -1.49
N LYS A 735 30.11 -6.23 -2.02
CA LYS A 735 31.11 -5.33 -1.48
C LYS A 735 31.35 -4.22 -2.50
N TYR A 736 31.27 -2.97 -2.07
CA TYR A 736 31.44 -1.83 -2.97
C TYR A 736 32.90 -1.68 -3.42
N ARG A 737 33.12 -1.33 -4.69
CA ARG A 737 34.42 -0.94 -5.25
C ARG A 737 34.42 0.57 -5.53
N ILE A 738 35.58 1.20 -5.33
CA ILE A 738 35.86 2.57 -5.78
C ILE A 738 37.10 2.47 -6.70
N GLU A 739 37.15 3.23 -7.79
CA GLU A 739 38.31 3.25 -8.69
C GLU A 739 38.76 4.70 -8.92
N ASN A 740 40.06 4.94 -8.84
CA ASN A 740 40.57 6.29 -8.59
C ASN A 740 40.40 7.26 -9.77
N VAL A 741 40.11 8.51 -9.41
CA VAL A 741 40.73 9.70 -10.01
C VAL A 741 41.11 10.58 -8.84
N LEU A 742 42.38 10.99 -8.76
CA LEU A 742 42.87 11.90 -7.72
C LEU A 742 42.98 13.31 -8.28
N GLU A 743 42.58 14.29 -7.47
CA GLU A 743 42.78 15.71 -7.74
C GLU A 743 43.83 16.24 -6.76
N ALA A 744 44.99 16.64 -7.29
CA ALA A 744 46.17 16.97 -6.48
C ALA A 744 45.92 18.14 -5.52
N ASN A 745 46.02 17.86 -4.22
CA ASN A 745 45.98 18.84 -3.14
C ASN A 745 47.33 18.97 -2.41
N CYS A 746 48.39 19.25 -3.18
CA CYS A 746 49.48 20.06 -2.65
C CYS A 746 48.91 21.45 -2.29
N GLU A 747 49.16 21.99 -1.10
CA GLU A 747 48.81 23.39 -0.78
C GLU A 747 49.75 24.37 -1.51
N GLY A 748 49.61 24.45 -2.83
CA GLY A 748 50.25 25.46 -3.65
C GLY A 748 49.69 26.85 -3.34
N LYS A 749 50.56 27.86 -3.38
CA LYS A 749 50.16 29.25 -3.24
C LYS A 749 49.34 29.66 -4.47
N GLU A 750 48.20 30.32 -4.24
CA GLU A 750 47.31 30.80 -5.30
C GLU A 750 47.71 32.23 -5.68
N TYR A 751 48.10 32.44 -6.94
CA TYR A 751 48.53 33.75 -7.45
C TYR A 751 47.39 34.45 -8.19
N GLY A 752 47.52 35.76 -8.46
CA GLY A 752 46.63 36.38 -9.44
C GLY A 752 46.83 35.73 -10.82
N ILE A 753 45.76 35.36 -11.52
CA ILE A 753 45.89 34.61 -12.78
C ILE A 753 46.13 35.48 -14.02
N ASN A 754 45.67 36.74 -14.01
CA ASN A 754 45.63 37.54 -15.23
C ASN A 754 46.87 38.43 -15.40
N ILE A 755 47.65 38.11 -16.44
CA ILE A 755 48.76 38.87 -17.00
C ILE A 755 48.19 39.76 -18.12
N ASP A 756 48.37 41.08 -18.01
CA ASP A 756 47.94 42.00 -19.07
C ASP A 756 49.14 42.33 -19.98
N ILE A 757 48.96 42.19 -21.29
CA ILE A 757 49.94 42.56 -22.32
C ILE A 757 49.28 43.46 -23.38
N LYS A 758 50.09 44.26 -24.08
CA LYS A 758 49.62 44.93 -25.29
C LYS A 758 49.51 43.91 -26.43
N GLU A 759 48.31 43.69 -26.98
CA GLU A 759 48.11 42.82 -28.15
C GLU A 759 48.66 43.45 -29.45
N PRO A 760 48.95 42.66 -30.50
CA PRO A 760 49.38 43.17 -31.79
C PRO A 760 48.33 44.07 -32.45
N VAL A 761 48.68 45.34 -32.67
CA VAL A 761 47.84 46.30 -33.40
C VAL A 761 48.41 46.48 -34.80
N LEU A 762 47.54 46.44 -35.82
CA LEU A 762 47.90 46.60 -37.23
C LEU A 762 48.77 47.86 -37.45
N GLY A 763 50.01 47.66 -37.91
CA GLY A 763 50.98 48.73 -38.20
C GLY A 763 51.96 49.06 -37.07
N ASP A 764 51.74 48.61 -35.83
CA ASP A 764 52.67 48.84 -34.73
C ASP A 764 53.98 48.06 -34.91
N ARG A 765 55.10 48.65 -34.45
CA ARG A 765 56.44 48.04 -34.45
C ARG A 765 56.85 47.62 -33.04
N PRO A 766 56.84 46.32 -32.68
CA PRO A 766 57.01 45.91 -31.29
C PRO A 766 58.39 46.27 -30.71
N ALA A 767 59.49 45.96 -31.39
CA ALA A 767 60.84 46.23 -30.86
C ALA A 767 61.25 47.71 -30.81
N ALA A 768 60.49 48.61 -31.45
CA ALA A 768 60.71 50.07 -31.37
C ALA A 768 59.73 50.78 -30.44
N ASN A 769 58.75 50.06 -29.87
CA ASN A 769 57.71 50.62 -29.03
C ASN A 769 57.80 50.01 -27.63
N VAL A 770 58.24 50.82 -26.65
CA VAL A 770 58.39 50.43 -25.24
C VAL A 770 57.16 49.75 -24.62
N GLY A 771 55.95 50.03 -25.12
CA GLY A 771 54.71 49.35 -24.70
C GLY A 771 54.59 47.87 -25.09
N TYR A 772 55.56 47.31 -25.82
CA TYR A 772 55.67 45.88 -26.15
C TYR A 772 56.93 45.21 -25.54
N ALA A 773 57.74 45.94 -24.75
CA ALA A 773 58.97 45.41 -24.18
C ALA A 773 58.77 44.60 -22.87
N ALA A 774 57.61 44.74 -22.23
CA ALA A 774 57.21 44.00 -21.04
C ALA A 774 55.67 43.93 -20.93
N PRO A 775 55.11 43.02 -20.11
CA PRO A 775 53.69 43.02 -19.76
C PRO A 775 53.28 44.33 -19.07
N THR A 776 52.06 44.79 -19.29
CA THR A 776 51.50 45.98 -18.63
C THR A 776 51.02 45.67 -17.20
N ARG A 777 50.75 44.40 -16.88
CA ARG A 777 50.51 43.93 -15.52
C ARG A 777 50.97 42.47 -15.36
N ILE A 778 51.65 42.18 -14.26
CA ILE A 778 51.91 40.81 -13.79
C ILE A 778 51.35 40.61 -12.38
N PRO A 779 51.13 39.36 -11.93
CA PRO A 779 50.70 39.03 -10.57
C PRO A 779 51.73 39.37 -9.50
N ALA A 780 51.28 39.64 -8.27
CA ALA A 780 52.17 39.99 -7.16
C ALA A 780 53.04 38.80 -6.73
N ASN A 781 54.30 39.08 -6.36
CA ASN A 781 55.36 38.09 -6.10
C ASN A 781 55.69 37.25 -7.35
N THR A 782 55.76 37.90 -8.51
CA THR A 782 56.28 37.32 -9.76
C THR A 782 57.16 38.35 -10.45
N LYS A 783 58.14 37.89 -11.23
CA LYS A 783 59.07 38.75 -11.99
C LYS A 783 59.15 38.32 -13.45
N VAL A 784 59.27 39.27 -14.36
CA VAL A 784 59.48 39.00 -15.79
C VAL A 784 60.93 38.57 -16.00
N VAL A 785 61.13 37.40 -16.60
CA VAL A 785 62.46 36.88 -16.97
C VAL A 785 62.83 37.35 -18.37
N SER A 786 61.90 37.27 -19.32
CA SER A 786 62.08 37.78 -20.69
C SER A 786 60.75 37.97 -21.41
N MET A 787 60.65 38.95 -22.32
CA MET A 787 59.53 39.10 -23.24
C MET A 787 60.03 39.54 -24.62
N GLN A 788 59.56 38.88 -25.68
CA GLN A 788 59.84 39.27 -27.06
C GLN A 788 58.66 38.90 -28.01
N TRP A 789 58.56 39.60 -29.13
CA TRP A 789 57.63 39.27 -30.21
C TRP A 789 58.37 38.62 -31.38
N LEU A 790 57.82 37.50 -31.86
CA LEU A 790 58.32 36.75 -33.00
C LEU A 790 57.45 37.01 -34.23
N GLY A 791 58.09 37.14 -35.38
CA GLY A 791 57.43 37.25 -36.68
C GLY A 791 56.75 35.94 -37.10
N PRO A 792 56.01 35.95 -38.23
CA PRO A 792 55.39 34.74 -38.78
C PRO A 792 56.40 33.67 -39.23
N ASP A 793 57.70 34.02 -39.31
CA ASP A 793 58.82 33.12 -39.58
C ASP A 793 59.49 32.58 -38.29
N GLY A 794 58.92 32.86 -37.12
CA GLY A 794 59.40 32.41 -35.81
C GLY A 794 60.62 33.15 -35.28
N LYS A 795 61.08 34.23 -35.93
CA LYS A 795 62.27 34.98 -35.50
C LYS A 795 61.90 36.25 -34.72
N PRO A 796 62.74 36.71 -33.77
CA PRO A 796 62.52 37.97 -33.07
C PRO A 796 62.36 39.15 -34.04
N MET A 797 61.28 39.92 -33.86
CA MET A 797 60.99 41.10 -34.69
C MET A 797 61.98 42.22 -34.39
N GLY A 798 62.61 42.76 -35.42
CA GLY A 798 63.52 43.90 -35.32
C GLY A 798 62.80 45.24 -35.20
N THR A 799 63.56 46.31 -34.98
CA THR A 799 63.04 47.68 -34.77
C THR A 799 62.28 48.26 -35.96
N TYR A 800 62.39 47.66 -37.15
CA TYR A 800 61.70 48.10 -38.37
C TYR A 800 60.45 47.27 -38.72
N ASP A 801 60.31 46.07 -38.14
CA ASP A 801 59.22 45.13 -38.44
C ASP A 801 57.89 45.59 -37.81
N LYS A 802 56.77 45.24 -38.46
CA LYS A 802 55.42 45.68 -38.08
C LYS A 802 54.41 44.53 -38.10
N PHE A 803 53.32 44.70 -37.35
CA PHE A 803 52.18 43.79 -37.40
C PHE A 803 51.30 44.03 -38.64
N GLU A 804 50.85 42.96 -39.31
CA GLU A 804 50.07 43.00 -40.55
C GLU A 804 48.82 42.09 -40.48
N VAL A 805 47.75 42.49 -41.17
CA VAL A 805 46.44 41.81 -41.12
C VAL A 805 46.50 40.38 -41.67
N GLY A 806 45.78 39.45 -41.03
CA GLY A 806 45.71 38.05 -41.42
C GLY A 806 46.96 37.22 -41.12
N LYS A 807 48.07 37.85 -40.70
CA LYS A 807 49.28 37.16 -40.24
C LYS A 807 49.20 36.83 -38.76
N TRP A 808 49.96 35.80 -38.37
CA TRP A 808 50.15 35.36 -37.00
C TRP A 808 51.50 35.84 -36.49
N TYR A 809 51.53 36.27 -35.24
CA TYR A 809 52.73 36.71 -34.52
C TYR A 809 52.75 36.05 -33.15
N THR A 810 53.88 35.50 -32.74
CA THR A 810 53.97 34.74 -31.49
C THR A 810 54.63 35.60 -30.41
N ILE A 811 54.03 35.69 -29.24
CA ILE A 811 54.71 36.23 -28.06
C ILE A 811 55.50 35.11 -27.39
N ASP A 812 56.75 35.40 -27.01
CA ASP A 812 57.58 34.55 -26.14
C ASP A 812 57.79 35.31 -24.83
N LEU A 813 57.14 34.85 -23.75
CA LEU A 813 57.15 35.49 -22.44
C LEU A 813 57.49 34.45 -21.36
N LYS A 814 58.43 34.79 -20.48
CA LYS A 814 58.84 34.00 -19.32
C LYS A 814 58.64 34.80 -18.03
N ILE A 815 58.00 34.18 -17.04
CA ILE A 815 57.78 34.76 -15.70
C ILE A 815 58.22 33.75 -14.64
N ALA A 816 58.95 34.21 -13.63
CA ALA A 816 59.35 33.43 -12.45
C ALA A 816 58.52 33.84 -11.22
N PHE A 817 58.36 32.91 -10.27
CA PHE A 817 57.60 33.12 -9.04
C PHE A 817 58.53 33.41 -7.86
N GLU A 818 58.33 34.53 -7.17
CA GLU A 818 59.24 34.98 -6.10
C GLU A 818 58.92 34.31 -4.76
N GLY A 819 59.94 33.74 -4.11
CA GLY A 819 59.83 33.14 -2.77
C GLY A 819 60.76 31.95 -2.48
N ALA A 820 61.72 31.63 -3.34
CA ALA A 820 62.45 30.35 -3.33
C ALA A 820 63.76 30.30 -2.50
N THR A 821 64.04 31.27 -1.62
CA THR A 821 65.37 31.37 -0.97
C THR A 821 65.57 30.58 0.33
N GLU A 822 64.55 29.97 0.95
CA GLU A 822 64.75 29.21 2.21
C GLU A 822 64.09 27.82 2.29
N HIS A 823 62.93 27.53 1.67
CA HIS A 823 62.28 26.22 1.80
C HIS A 823 61.50 25.74 0.56
N GLY A 824 62.19 25.00 -0.33
CA GLY A 824 61.57 24.09 -1.31
C GLY A 824 60.88 24.74 -2.51
N HIS A 825 60.71 23.97 -3.59
CA HIS A 825 60.08 24.45 -4.82
C HIS A 825 58.56 24.58 -4.65
N VAL A 826 58.05 25.81 -4.50
CA VAL A 826 56.61 26.08 -4.36
C VAL A 826 55.92 26.04 -5.72
N TYR A 827 55.08 25.03 -5.95
CA TYR A 827 54.24 24.94 -7.16
C TYR A 827 53.06 25.93 -7.08
N PRO A 828 52.79 26.74 -8.13
CA PRO A 828 51.58 27.58 -8.16
C PRO A 828 50.35 26.67 -8.30
N LYS A 829 49.40 26.76 -7.36
CA LYS A 829 48.17 25.92 -7.37
C LYS A 829 47.34 26.09 -8.64
N ASN A 830 47.40 27.29 -9.21
CA ASN A 830 46.64 27.73 -10.36
C ASN A 830 47.53 27.93 -11.60
N ASN A 831 48.62 27.16 -11.74
CA ASN A 831 49.60 27.32 -12.82
C ASN A 831 49.06 27.14 -14.26
N ARG A 832 47.92 26.44 -14.42
CA ARG A 832 47.20 26.30 -15.70
C ARG A 832 46.09 27.34 -15.91
N ASP A 833 45.73 28.07 -14.86
CA ASP A 833 44.65 29.07 -14.91
C ASP A 833 45.15 30.46 -15.29
N PHE A 834 46.48 30.63 -15.42
CA PHE A 834 47.07 31.88 -15.89
C PHE A 834 46.54 32.24 -17.27
N VAL A 835 46.01 33.45 -17.38
CA VAL A 835 45.38 34.00 -18.58
C VAL A 835 46.09 35.27 -19.01
N VAL A 836 46.11 35.49 -20.31
CA VAL A 836 46.71 36.66 -20.94
C VAL A 836 45.58 37.51 -21.50
N ASN A 837 45.43 38.75 -21.00
CA ASN A 837 44.29 39.61 -21.30
C ASN A 837 42.93 38.92 -21.09
N ASN A 838 42.81 38.13 -20.02
CA ASN A 838 41.66 37.28 -19.65
C ASN A 838 41.31 36.17 -20.66
N LYS A 839 42.24 35.78 -21.54
CA LYS A 839 42.12 34.63 -22.45
C LYS A 839 43.06 33.52 -22.01
N SER A 840 42.63 32.26 -22.12
CA SER A 840 43.53 31.10 -22.00
C SER A 840 44.52 31.13 -23.16
N ALA A 841 45.78 30.79 -22.88
CA ALA A 841 46.89 30.92 -23.80
C ALA A 841 47.82 29.69 -23.72
N ASN A 842 48.53 29.37 -24.81
CA ASN A 842 49.45 28.22 -24.83
C ASN A 842 50.70 28.49 -23.99
N ALA A 843 50.70 27.95 -22.78
CA ALA A 843 51.78 28.10 -21.82
C ALA A 843 52.06 26.80 -21.07
N TRP A 844 53.27 26.67 -20.56
CA TRP A 844 53.70 25.53 -19.76
C TRP A 844 54.72 25.95 -18.69
N LEU A 845 54.90 25.09 -17.69
CA LEU A 845 55.88 25.29 -16.63
C LEU A 845 57.17 24.56 -17.01
N ASN A 846 58.30 25.29 -17.02
CA ASN A 846 59.64 24.73 -17.15
C ASN A 846 60.33 24.71 -15.78
N ASN A 847 61.18 23.70 -15.55
CA ASN A 847 62.19 23.71 -14.49
C ASN A 847 63.52 24.12 -15.11
N MET A 848 64.21 25.12 -14.56
CA MET A 848 65.68 25.15 -14.47
C MET A 848 66.20 26.37 -13.69
N ASP A 849 67.43 26.18 -13.19
CA ASP A 849 68.33 27.07 -12.44
C ASP A 849 67.93 27.43 -10.99
N ASP A 850 68.87 27.15 -10.09
CA ASP A 850 68.66 26.94 -8.64
C ASP A 850 68.30 28.21 -7.84
N GLU A 851 68.29 29.38 -8.49
CA GLU A 851 68.02 30.69 -7.86
C GLU A 851 66.56 31.15 -8.03
N ASP A 852 65.85 30.71 -9.08
CA ASP A 852 64.57 31.30 -9.52
C ASP A 852 63.36 30.34 -9.51
N GLY A 853 63.58 29.04 -9.29
CA GLY A 853 62.51 28.05 -9.10
C GLY A 853 61.78 27.65 -10.39
N PHE A 854 60.45 27.65 -10.36
CA PHE A 854 59.64 27.31 -11.54
C PHE A 854 59.43 28.54 -12.45
N ILE A 855 59.61 28.35 -13.76
CA ILE A 855 59.35 29.40 -14.77
C ILE A 855 58.09 29.05 -15.55
N TRP A 856 57.11 29.94 -15.57
CA TRP A 856 55.97 29.85 -16.47
C TRP A 856 56.34 30.50 -17.81
N GLN A 857 56.33 29.71 -18.88
CA GLN A 857 56.61 30.17 -20.23
C GLN A 857 55.36 30.13 -21.10
N LEU A 858 55.09 31.24 -21.76
CA LEU A 858 54.01 31.47 -22.70
C LEU A 858 54.59 31.54 -24.12
N TYR A 859 54.07 30.71 -25.02
CA TYR A 859 54.20 30.86 -26.48
C TYR A 859 52.82 30.83 -27.10
N ASP A 860 52.19 32.00 -27.25
CA ASP A 860 50.88 32.10 -27.88
C ASP A 860 50.90 32.95 -29.14
N SER A 861 50.09 32.55 -30.12
CA SER A 861 50.07 33.12 -31.45
C SER A 861 48.85 34.01 -31.64
N TYR A 862 49.10 35.29 -31.87
CA TYR A 862 48.08 36.29 -32.11
C TYR A 862 47.89 36.49 -33.61
N LYS A 863 46.69 36.17 -34.11
CA LYS A 863 46.27 36.56 -35.46
C LYS A 863 45.69 37.97 -35.44
N VAL A 864 46.13 38.81 -36.36
CA VAL A 864 45.51 40.11 -36.60
C VAL A 864 44.21 39.89 -37.40
N GLU A 865 43.08 39.75 -36.71
CA GLU A 865 41.77 39.39 -37.29
C GLU A 865 40.94 40.59 -37.80
N ASP A 866 39.93 40.29 -38.64
CA ASP A 866 38.94 41.25 -39.16
C ASP A 866 37.73 41.35 -38.19
N PRO A 867 37.44 42.52 -37.59
CA PRO A 867 36.50 42.66 -36.47
C PRO A 867 34.99 42.41 -36.74
N ASN A 868 34.61 41.88 -37.91
CA ASN A 868 33.24 42.01 -38.47
C ASN A 868 32.31 40.75 -38.43
N ALA A 869 32.64 39.63 -37.77
CA ALA A 869 31.81 38.40 -37.79
C ALA A 869 31.17 38.02 -36.43
N ARG A 870 29.82 38.05 -36.30
CA ARG A 870 29.10 37.87 -34.98
C ARG A 870 27.70 37.20 -34.99
N GLY A 871 27.14 36.71 -36.11
CA GLY A 871 25.74 36.23 -36.20
C GLY A 871 25.47 34.77 -35.76
N SER A 872 24.19 34.35 -35.70
CA SER A 872 23.78 32.96 -35.41
C SER A 872 22.42 32.54 -36.02
N VAL A 873 22.20 31.22 -36.16
CA VAL A 873 20.96 30.59 -36.66
C VAL A 873 20.54 29.45 -35.70
N THR A 874 19.25 29.36 -35.35
CA THR A 874 18.69 28.33 -34.45
C THR A 874 17.35 27.79 -34.95
N GLY A 875 16.88 26.66 -34.41
CA GLY A 875 15.53 26.18 -34.67
C GLY A 875 15.25 24.75 -34.20
N THR A 876 14.12 24.19 -34.63
CA THR A 876 13.72 22.79 -34.39
C THR A 876 13.52 22.07 -35.73
N VAL A 877 14.05 20.84 -35.84
CA VAL A 877 13.80 19.92 -36.96
C VAL A 877 12.78 18.87 -36.54
N THR A 878 11.72 18.71 -37.33
CA THR A 878 10.77 17.58 -37.25
C THR A 878 11.07 16.58 -38.37
N SER A 879 11.19 15.30 -38.02
CA SER A 879 11.46 14.18 -38.94
C SER A 879 10.76 12.90 -38.47
N PHE A 880 10.79 11.84 -39.27
CA PHE A 880 10.04 10.60 -39.02
C PHE A 880 10.95 9.36 -39.08
N ASN A 881 10.35 8.16 -39.02
CA ASN A 881 11.06 6.87 -39.00
C ASN A 881 12.03 6.78 -37.79
N SER A 882 13.29 6.39 -38.00
CA SER A 882 14.29 6.19 -36.93
C SER A 882 14.53 7.44 -36.07
N ASN A 883 14.49 7.28 -34.74
CA ASN A 883 14.89 8.33 -33.79
C ASN A 883 16.42 8.38 -33.55
N THR A 884 17.19 7.38 -33.98
CA THR A 884 18.66 7.32 -33.80
C THR A 884 19.44 7.82 -35.02
N ASP A 885 18.83 7.82 -36.21
CA ASP A 885 19.43 8.35 -37.44
C ASP A 885 19.69 9.87 -37.33
N THR A 886 20.88 10.28 -37.76
CA THR A 886 21.34 11.67 -37.68
C THR A 886 20.65 12.55 -38.73
N VAL A 887 20.19 13.71 -38.27
CA VAL A 887 19.76 14.84 -39.09
C VAL A 887 20.92 15.83 -39.21
N THR A 888 21.29 16.20 -40.42
CA THR A 888 22.36 17.16 -40.71
C THR A 888 21.77 18.49 -41.18
N VAL A 889 22.26 19.61 -40.65
CA VAL A 889 21.87 20.98 -41.02
C VAL A 889 23.12 21.75 -41.46
N GLN A 890 23.14 22.23 -42.69
CA GLN A 890 24.29 22.91 -43.31
C GLN A 890 23.90 24.28 -43.87
N LEU A 891 24.79 25.27 -43.77
CA LEU A 891 24.65 26.60 -44.37
C LEU A 891 25.68 26.79 -45.50
N PHE A 892 25.20 26.99 -46.72
CA PHE A 892 26.01 27.31 -47.89
C PHE A 892 25.88 28.80 -48.15
N LYS A 893 27.00 29.55 -48.19
CA LYS A 893 26.94 30.99 -48.54
C LYS A 893 26.43 31.13 -49.98
N SER A 894 25.59 32.13 -50.27
CA SER A 894 25.01 32.31 -51.62
C SER A 894 26.11 32.31 -52.70
N GLY A 895 25.95 31.46 -53.72
CA GLY A 895 26.97 31.23 -54.76
C GLY A 895 28.02 30.16 -54.46
N SER A 896 28.09 29.61 -53.23
CA SER A 896 29.02 28.53 -52.86
C SER A 896 28.41 27.14 -52.99
N SER A 897 29.18 26.19 -53.50
CA SER A 897 28.88 24.75 -53.48
C SER A 897 29.37 24.04 -52.21
N THR A 898 30.16 24.70 -51.37
CA THR A 898 30.65 24.17 -50.09
C THR A 898 29.90 24.75 -48.89
N ALA A 899 29.66 23.92 -47.87
CA ALA A 899 29.04 24.35 -46.63
C ALA A 899 30.04 25.22 -45.84
N ALA A 900 29.64 26.45 -45.52
CA ALA A 900 30.41 27.36 -44.67
C ALA A 900 30.25 27.02 -43.18
N TYR A 901 29.09 26.46 -42.80
CA TYR A 901 28.79 26.03 -41.43
C TYR A 901 27.93 24.75 -41.44
N SER A 902 28.04 23.92 -40.39
CA SER A 902 27.31 22.66 -40.27
C SER A 902 27.03 22.31 -38.81
N THR A 903 25.93 21.63 -38.54
CA THR A 903 25.60 21.00 -37.25
C THR A 903 24.75 19.75 -37.47
N SER A 904 24.69 18.85 -36.49
CA SER A 904 23.96 17.58 -36.59
C SER A 904 23.23 17.25 -35.29
N VAL A 905 22.01 16.71 -35.41
CA VAL A 905 21.12 16.39 -34.28
C VAL A 905 20.46 15.02 -34.47
N LYS A 906 19.91 14.43 -33.40
CA LYS A 906 19.19 13.15 -33.43
C LYS A 906 17.80 13.28 -32.83
N GLY A 907 16.90 12.37 -33.21
CA GLY A 907 15.50 12.37 -32.78
C GLY A 907 14.51 12.90 -33.82
N ASN A 908 13.24 12.55 -33.65
CA ASN A 908 12.15 12.92 -34.56
C ASN A 908 11.60 14.35 -34.31
N SER A 909 12.00 14.99 -33.20
CA SER A 909 11.84 16.42 -32.96
C SER A 909 13.05 16.92 -32.15
N ALA A 910 13.93 17.71 -32.77
CA ALA A 910 15.24 18.06 -32.19
C ALA A 910 15.62 19.52 -32.44
N ARG A 911 16.20 20.20 -31.45
CA ARG A 911 16.69 21.59 -31.57
C ARG A 911 18.12 21.65 -32.10
N TYR A 912 18.43 22.62 -32.95
CA TYR A 912 19.75 22.87 -33.51
C TYR A 912 20.16 24.35 -33.37
N THR A 913 21.48 24.60 -33.40
CA THR A 913 22.10 25.93 -33.31
C THR A 913 23.40 25.97 -34.12
N ILE A 914 23.67 27.08 -34.80
CA ILE A 914 24.93 27.42 -35.49
C ILE A 914 25.28 28.88 -35.15
N SER A 915 26.50 29.14 -34.69
CA SER A 915 26.96 30.47 -34.22
C SER A 915 28.25 30.91 -34.92
N GLY A 916 28.63 32.18 -34.79
CA GLY A 916 29.86 32.73 -35.40
C GLY A 916 29.72 33.02 -36.89
N ILE A 917 28.50 33.31 -37.35
CA ILE A 917 28.18 33.45 -38.77
C ILE A 917 28.46 34.88 -39.24
N ALA A 918 29.20 35.05 -40.34
CA ALA A 918 29.39 36.35 -40.97
C ALA A 918 28.07 36.88 -41.56
N SER A 919 27.85 38.19 -41.57
CA SER A 919 26.63 38.76 -42.16
C SER A 919 26.51 38.45 -43.66
N GLY A 920 25.37 37.93 -44.10
CA GLY A 920 25.14 37.59 -45.51
C GLY A 920 23.97 36.64 -45.74
N THR A 921 23.74 36.30 -47.01
CA THR A 921 22.68 35.36 -47.44
C THR A 921 23.24 33.95 -47.63
N TYR A 922 22.49 32.97 -47.16
CA TYR A 922 22.83 31.54 -47.11
C TYR A 922 21.66 30.68 -47.62
N THR A 923 22.00 29.54 -48.23
CA THR A 923 21.07 28.43 -48.45
C THR A 923 21.30 27.39 -47.36
N MET A 924 20.30 27.16 -46.51
CA MET A 924 20.32 26.11 -45.50
C MET A 924 19.80 24.80 -46.09
N LYS A 925 20.58 23.72 -45.99
CA LYS A 925 20.17 22.36 -46.38
C LYS A 925 19.96 21.48 -45.15
N VAL A 926 18.90 20.67 -45.15
CA VAL A 926 18.53 19.76 -44.06
C VAL A 926 18.27 18.37 -44.62
N SER A 927 19.01 17.37 -44.14
CA SER A 927 18.95 15.99 -44.64
C SER A 927 18.94 14.96 -43.49
N LYS A 928 18.35 13.79 -43.75
CA LYS A 928 18.32 12.61 -42.87
C LYS A 928 18.23 11.37 -43.76
N LYS A 929 18.74 10.23 -43.29
CA LYS A 929 18.55 8.93 -43.95
C LYS A 929 17.05 8.69 -44.26
N ASN A 930 16.77 8.14 -45.45
CA ASN A 930 15.43 7.84 -45.97
C ASN A 930 14.47 9.05 -46.18
N HIS A 931 14.93 10.28 -45.96
CA HIS A 931 14.15 11.51 -46.12
C HIS A 931 14.58 12.31 -47.35
N VAL A 932 13.67 13.12 -47.87
CA VAL A 932 13.98 14.13 -48.89
C VAL A 932 14.73 15.30 -48.24
N THR A 933 15.86 15.70 -48.84
CA THR A 933 16.61 16.90 -48.43
C THR A 933 15.80 18.17 -48.68
N ARG A 934 15.69 19.04 -47.68
CA ARG A 934 15.03 20.35 -47.77
C ARG A 934 16.04 21.48 -47.87
N GLU A 935 15.72 22.50 -48.65
CA GLU A 935 16.51 23.74 -48.76
C GLU A 935 15.68 24.97 -48.35
N TYR A 936 16.32 25.94 -47.70
CA TYR A 936 15.72 27.20 -47.23
C TYR A 936 16.67 28.38 -47.50
N ALA A 937 16.16 29.52 -47.95
CA ALA A 937 16.95 30.74 -48.05
C ALA A 937 16.91 31.51 -46.72
N ILE A 938 18.08 31.88 -46.18
CA ILE A 938 18.25 32.53 -44.88
C ILE A 938 19.21 33.72 -45.05
N THR A 939 18.88 34.87 -44.45
CA THR A 939 19.80 36.01 -44.37
C THR A 939 20.19 36.24 -42.90
N VAL A 940 21.48 36.19 -42.60
CA VAL A 940 22.03 36.38 -41.26
C VAL A 940 22.62 37.77 -41.14
N GLY A 941 22.29 38.48 -40.06
CA GLY A 941 22.85 39.79 -39.71
C GLY A 941 23.37 39.79 -38.27
N ASN A 942 23.31 40.95 -37.62
CA ASN A 942 23.77 41.12 -36.24
C ASN A 942 22.81 40.53 -35.17
N GLN A 943 21.65 40.01 -35.58
CA GLN A 943 20.68 39.35 -34.72
C GLN A 943 20.51 37.87 -35.10
N SER A 944 20.23 37.04 -34.11
CA SER A 944 20.00 35.60 -34.30
C SER A 944 18.75 35.32 -35.14
N VAL A 945 18.87 34.39 -36.09
CA VAL A 945 17.75 33.97 -36.96
C VAL A 945 17.16 32.65 -36.46
N THR A 946 15.83 32.53 -36.41
CA THR A 946 15.17 31.28 -36.02
C THR A 946 14.43 30.65 -37.21
N GLN A 947 14.77 29.40 -37.56
CA GLN A 947 14.19 28.66 -38.67
C GLN A 947 13.79 27.24 -38.23
N ASN A 948 12.50 27.02 -37.96
CA ASN A 948 11.94 25.68 -37.75
C ASN A 948 11.74 24.97 -39.10
N VAL A 949 11.94 23.66 -39.15
CA VAL A 949 11.95 22.88 -40.40
C VAL A 949 11.29 21.51 -40.22
N LYS A 950 10.64 21.02 -41.27
CA LYS A 950 10.07 19.66 -41.34
C LYS A 950 10.57 18.97 -42.60
N ILE A 951 11.11 17.76 -42.45
CA ILE A 951 11.52 16.87 -43.55
C ILE A 951 10.58 15.67 -43.61
N HIS A 952 10.28 15.21 -44.83
CA HIS A 952 9.35 14.09 -45.09
C HIS A 952 10.13 12.86 -45.53
N LEU A 953 9.56 11.67 -45.33
CA LEU A 953 10.12 10.44 -45.89
C LEU A 953 10.01 10.44 -47.43
N LYS A 954 10.88 9.69 -48.09
CA LYS A 954 10.71 9.40 -49.52
C LYS A 954 9.47 8.52 -49.69
N GLY A 955 8.51 8.97 -50.52
CA GLY A 955 7.17 8.39 -50.66
C GLY A 955 6.08 8.99 -49.76
N ASP A 956 6.43 9.76 -48.73
CA ASP A 956 5.46 10.43 -47.83
C ASP A 956 5.10 11.81 -48.39
N ILE A 957 4.05 11.82 -49.22
CA ILE A 957 3.64 12.98 -50.01
C ILE A 957 2.80 13.92 -49.15
N ASN A 958 1.96 13.40 -48.26
CA ASN A 958 1.12 14.21 -47.37
C ASN A 958 1.87 14.75 -46.12
N GLY A 959 3.00 14.15 -45.74
CA GLY A 959 3.78 14.51 -44.57
C GLY A 959 3.24 13.98 -43.26
N ASP A 960 2.44 12.91 -43.25
CA ASP A 960 1.89 12.29 -42.03
C ASP A 960 2.90 11.36 -41.32
N GLY A 961 4.05 11.11 -41.95
CA GLY A 961 5.14 10.27 -41.42
C GLY A 961 5.00 8.78 -41.77
N LYS A 962 4.02 8.42 -42.61
CA LYS A 962 3.82 7.07 -43.16
C LYS A 962 3.77 7.15 -44.68
N VAL A 963 4.06 6.04 -45.35
CA VAL A 963 3.90 5.91 -46.80
C VAL A 963 2.79 4.90 -47.04
N ASN A 964 1.62 5.37 -47.46
CA ASN A 964 0.41 4.54 -47.51
C ASN A 964 -0.43 4.77 -48.78
N THR A 965 -1.62 4.16 -48.84
CA THR A 965 -2.51 4.25 -50.02
C THR A 965 -3.02 5.68 -50.29
N SER A 966 -2.97 6.58 -49.29
CA SER A 966 -3.22 8.01 -49.47
C SER A 966 -2.19 8.63 -50.41
N ASP A 967 -0.89 8.39 -50.17
CA ASP A 967 0.22 8.88 -51.01
C ASP A 967 0.15 8.28 -52.42
N VAL A 968 -0.14 6.98 -52.53
CA VAL A 968 -0.42 6.33 -53.83
C VAL A 968 -1.51 7.08 -54.59
N GLY A 969 -2.60 7.44 -53.91
CA GLY A 969 -3.69 8.25 -54.48
C GLY A 969 -3.23 9.61 -54.97
N ARG A 970 -2.39 10.32 -54.18
CA ARG A 970 -1.84 11.64 -54.54
C ARG A 970 -0.89 11.57 -55.74
N ALA A 971 0.04 10.62 -55.76
CA ALA A 971 0.94 10.41 -56.89
C ALA A 971 0.17 10.04 -58.18
N ASN A 972 -0.84 9.18 -58.06
CA ASN A 972 -1.68 8.77 -59.19
C ASN A 972 -2.53 9.93 -59.74
N ALA A 973 -3.00 10.84 -58.87
CA ALA A 973 -3.69 12.07 -59.30
C ALA A 973 -2.76 13.01 -60.09
N HIS A 974 -1.47 13.11 -59.71
CA HIS A 974 -0.48 13.84 -60.52
C HIS A 974 -0.22 13.14 -61.86
N ALA A 975 0.06 11.84 -61.85
CA ALA A 975 0.33 11.08 -63.07
C ALA A 975 -0.84 11.07 -64.08
N ARG A 976 -2.08 11.25 -63.59
CA ARG A 976 -3.30 11.41 -64.39
C ARG A 976 -3.63 12.85 -64.77
N GLY A 977 -2.85 13.83 -64.32
CA GLY A 977 -3.11 15.27 -64.53
C GLY A 977 -4.33 15.83 -63.79
N THR A 978 -4.95 15.08 -62.87
CA THR A 978 -6.13 15.52 -62.12
C THR A 978 -5.79 16.37 -60.89
N SER A 979 -4.55 16.31 -60.38
CA SER A 979 -4.05 17.19 -59.33
C SER A 979 -2.53 17.34 -59.36
N VAL A 980 -2.02 18.56 -59.51
CA VAL A 980 -0.58 18.82 -59.69
C VAL A 980 0.12 19.03 -58.35
N LEU A 981 0.78 17.98 -57.85
CA LEU A 981 1.78 18.09 -56.77
C LEU A 981 2.91 19.08 -57.13
N LYS A 982 3.36 19.88 -56.16
CA LYS A 982 4.40 20.92 -56.32
C LYS A 982 5.36 20.94 -55.14
N GLY A 983 6.54 21.54 -55.34
CA GLY A 983 7.53 21.73 -54.28
C GLY A 983 7.92 20.41 -53.61
N ASN A 984 7.89 20.35 -52.27
CA ASN A 984 8.25 19.14 -51.55
C ASN A 984 7.38 17.93 -51.88
N GLU A 985 6.08 18.12 -52.09
CA GLU A 985 5.18 16.99 -52.39
C GLU A 985 5.57 16.32 -53.71
N PHE A 986 6.09 17.11 -54.66
CA PHE A 986 6.63 16.60 -55.91
C PHE A 986 7.90 15.76 -55.65
N ILE A 987 8.85 16.29 -54.87
CA ILE A 987 10.13 15.62 -54.60
C ILE A 987 9.95 14.35 -53.73
N CYS A 988 8.94 14.32 -52.86
CA CYS A 988 8.55 13.10 -52.12
C CYS A 988 7.94 12.03 -53.03
N ALA A 989 7.26 12.44 -54.11
CA ALA A 989 6.58 11.56 -55.06
C ALA A 989 7.48 11.07 -56.20
N ASP A 990 8.51 11.83 -56.58
CA ASP A 990 9.54 11.43 -57.54
C ASP A 990 10.48 10.40 -56.87
N ILE A 991 10.12 9.13 -56.98
CA ILE A 991 10.87 8.04 -56.33
C ILE A 991 12.14 7.72 -57.10
N ASN A 992 12.12 7.86 -58.42
CA ASN A 992 13.24 7.44 -59.26
C ASN A 992 14.28 8.57 -59.50
N GLY A 993 13.89 9.85 -59.33
CA GLY A 993 14.74 11.02 -59.50
C GLY A 993 14.84 11.56 -60.94
N ASP A 994 13.95 11.13 -61.86
CA ASP A 994 13.94 11.54 -63.27
C ASP A 994 13.29 12.92 -63.51
N GLY A 995 12.75 13.56 -62.46
CA GLY A 995 12.10 14.85 -62.53
C GLY A 995 10.65 14.80 -63.03
N ARG A 996 10.01 13.62 -63.05
CA ARG A 996 8.61 13.41 -63.47
C ARG A 996 7.93 12.41 -62.54
N ILE A 997 6.67 12.65 -62.19
CA ILE A 997 5.87 11.70 -61.42
C ILE A 997 4.98 10.93 -62.39
N ASN A 998 5.32 9.67 -62.63
CA ASN A 998 4.60 8.82 -63.59
C ASN A 998 4.18 7.48 -62.96
N THR A 999 3.68 6.54 -63.77
CA THR A 999 3.20 5.24 -63.29
C THR A 999 4.30 4.38 -62.65
N SER A 1000 5.57 4.61 -62.98
CA SER A 1000 6.75 4.01 -62.32
C SER A 1000 6.76 4.35 -60.82
N ASP A 1001 6.65 5.64 -60.49
CA ASP A 1001 6.75 6.14 -59.11
C ASP A 1001 5.52 5.76 -58.29
N VAL A 1002 4.33 5.91 -58.89
CA VAL A 1002 3.06 5.40 -58.32
C VAL A 1002 3.18 3.90 -58.01
N GLY A 1003 3.80 3.13 -58.91
CA GLY A 1003 4.05 1.69 -58.73
C GLY A 1003 4.93 1.41 -57.51
N LYS A 1004 6.06 2.12 -57.36
CA LYS A 1004 7.00 1.96 -56.24
C LYS A 1004 6.39 2.37 -54.89
N ILE A 1005 5.68 3.50 -54.83
CA ILE A 1005 4.97 3.93 -53.60
C ILE A 1005 3.91 2.88 -53.23
N ASN A 1006 3.17 2.35 -54.20
CA ASN A 1006 2.15 1.32 -53.98
C ASN A 1006 2.74 -0.05 -53.60
N ALA A 1007 3.96 -0.36 -54.03
CA ALA A 1007 4.65 -1.57 -53.60
C ALA A 1007 5.06 -1.48 -52.11
N HIS A 1008 5.63 -0.34 -51.69
CA HIS A 1008 6.01 -0.12 -50.28
C HIS A 1008 4.79 0.01 -49.37
N ALA A 1009 3.75 0.75 -49.78
CA ALA A 1009 2.47 0.84 -49.06
C ALA A 1009 1.75 -0.50 -48.90
N ARG A 1010 2.11 -1.53 -49.69
CA ARG A 1010 1.59 -2.91 -49.61
C ARG A 1010 2.61 -3.91 -49.03
N GLY A 1011 3.77 -3.45 -48.56
CA GLY A 1011 4.85 -4.30 -48.03
C GLY A 1011 5.45 -5.28 -49.05
N LYS A 1012 5.31 -5.02 -50.36
CA LYS A 1012 5.78 -5.92 -51.43
C LYS A 1012 7.21 -5.66 -51.88
N ASP A 1013 7.61 -4.40 -51.90
CA ASP A 1013 8.96 -3.93 -52.21
C ASP A 1013 9.14 -2.58 -51.51
N LEU A 1014 10.16 -2.45 -50.66
CA LEU A 1014 10.30 -1.30 -49.76
C LEU A 1014 11.21 -0.23 -50.37
N LEU A 1015 10.80 1.04 -50.29
CA LEU A 1015 11.62 2.19 -50.71
C LEU A 1015 12.93 2.35 -49.94
N TRP A 1016 13.03 1.75 -48.75
CA TRP A 1016 14.14 1.81 -47.79
C TRP A 1016 13.95 0.81 -46.65
#